data_AF-A0A9D4THH7-F1
#
_entry.id   AF-A0A9D4THH7-F1
#
_cell.length_a   1.000
_cell.length_b   1.000
_cell.length_c   1.000
_cell.angle_alpha   90.00
_cell.angle_beta   90.00
_cell.angle_gamma   90.00
#
_symmetry.space_group_name_H-M   'P 1'
#
loop_
_entity.id
_entity.type
_entity.pdbx_description
1 polymer ?
#
loop_
_entity_poly.entity_id
_entity_poly.type
_entity_poly.pdbx_seq_one_letter_code
_entity_poly.pdbx_strand_id
1 'polypeptide(L)'
;MPPHFAQPIRVPATSDPELKLIAMHAVSVEPRLGAQLMRALAEAAPLTGLQHVKRIRKVADCQSPMLHVLLCREKWTQQLAQDADQQQPTNAAQEAPSAALSDAGSSAKQPQLPPAVAEVVHQHELQTFLVQVPLHAPCKLEQLQEWSKHWPLSWRVPSTSQATAGLLTAAEVAAMHGHMAAAWKLAKSSSAAGGVANACLIVDPEQGTVVAQAADCTHVHPLQHAAMAAVAAAADWQCLTWPPGDAANGAEVAEECRLAAEVEGKRRRLDSCTDVRDVAAVRGTVTQQRLHGASASGGCVPAPAVPAVAAPAAVVLVDSDAAVQPCVASAGAPPEAPAALSQDSGSSDPGPRPYLCTGYDCYLVREPCAMCAMALVHSRVRRVVFCEPDAAHGALGGSFKLHAERSLNHHYQAACTLTNHVYGPCAPNQAASWCPRKYADNKGRYLWTDAFGVVNFLTLAAETGSVTWLEQAERLISAVHDTLGKTRDGSRRLGSATAEEPTRGGLRIGKVHDEGHPDGDGQYYHYLTKWAFALNRMSLVRGDPKYNRMAVQLMEAAHPHFVHGSGSSRLHMWWKVSIDMQRPLVASEGNLDPFDGLVTCRILQETAGDPRVLQREIADMEAMVANKYRRYISTDPLDLGEALWLAHWALPEQFAWALLVGKRSLAALEALWAEGYFRQAPQHRLAFREFGATLGLQVNSEAGAAWQPRVDQLHDLWAQQLFTRDADITPVMFCASLVPGAWSRTYGDKLRSSKLRRQLGIEEQ
;
A
#
# COMPACT_ATOMS: atom_id res chain seq x y z
N MET A 1 -1.07 -10.48 14.44
CA MET A 1 0.22 -9.75 14.35
C MET A 1 0.10 -8.68 13.28
N PRO A 2 0.90 -7.60 13.30
CA PRO A 2 0.91 -6.66 12.17
C PRO A 2 1.34 -7.43 10.91
N PRO A 3 0.77 -7.15 9.72
CA PRO A 3 1.36 -7.62 8.49
C PRO A 3 2.78 -7.08 8.46
N HIS A 4 3.72 -7.99 8.32
CA HIS A 4 5.12 -7.68 8.44
C HIS A 4 5.54 -6.81 7.24
N PHE A 5 6.03 -5.62 7.57
CA PHE A 5 6.18 -4.51 6.65
C PHE A 5 7.45 -4.64 5.82
N ALA A 6 7.32 -4.28 4.54
CA ALA A 6 8.46 -3.88 3.74
C ALA A 6 8.81 -2.43 3.97
N GLN A 7 10.00 -2.04 3.53
CA GLN A 7 10.33 -0.64 3.40
C GLN A 7 9.22 0.11 2.64
N PRO A 8 8.74 1.22 3.21
CA PRO A 8 7.76 2.08 2.56
C PRO A 8 8.31 2.59 1.22
N ILE A 9 7.76 2.09 0.09
CA ILE A 9 8.15 2.57 -1.23
C ILE A 9 7.43 3.89 -1.49
N ARG A 10 8.20 4.93 -1.80
CA ARG A 10 7.66 6.23 -2.20
C ARG A 10 6.75 6.06 -3.40
N VAL A 11 5.49 6.49 -3.29
CA VAL A 11 4.64 6.64 -4.48
C VAL A 11 5.29 7.73 -5.35
N PRO A 12 5.74 7.41 -6.58
CA PRO A 12 6.45 8.38 -7.39
C PRO A 12 5.49 9.53 -7.72
N ALA A 13 5.98 10.76 -7.53
CA ALA A 13 5.40 11.91 -8.22
C ALA A 13 5.35 11.55 -9.71
N THR A 14 4.25 11.89 -10.37
CA THR A 14 3.98 11.73 -11.82
C THR A 14 5.23 11.59 -12.68
N SER A 15 5.18 10.74 -13.73
CA SER A 15 6.19 10.69 -14.81
C SER A 15 6.72 12.09 -15.15
N ASP A 16 8.03 12.21 -15.33
CA ASP A 16 8.68 13.49 -15.63
C ASP A 16 7.90 14.21 -16.74
N PRO A 17 7.52 15.50 -16.55
CA PRO A 17 6.74 16.20 -17.55
C PRO A 17 7.54 16.28 -18.85
N GLU A 18 6.91 15.95 -19.96
CA GLU A 18 7.48 16.16 -21.29
C GLU A 18 7.37 17.64 -21.69
N LEU A 19 8.26 18.06 -22.60
CA LEU A 19 8.24 19.41 -23.13
C LEU A 19 7.00 19.63 -23.99
N LYS A 20 6.00 20.30 -23.42
CA LYS A 20 4.83 20.78 -24.15
C LYS A 20 4.90 22.29 -24.27
N LEU A 21 4.87 22.80 -25.51
CA LEU A 21 4.94 24.23 -25.81
C LEU A 21 3.54 24.81 -26.01
N ILE A 22 3.36 26.06 -25.59
CA ILE A 22 2.17 26.87 -25.84
C ILE A 22 2.55 28.21 -26.46
N ALA A 23 1.70 28.70 -27.36
CA ALA A 23 1.88 29.98 -28.02
C ALA A 23 1.41 31.15 -27.13
N MET A 24 2.26 32.17 -27.01
CA MET A 24 1.97 33.42 -26.31
C MET A 24 2.32 34.62 -27.18
N HIS A 25 1.56 35.70 -27.03
CA HIS A 25 1.88 37.00 -27.60
C HIS A 25 2.95 37.69 -26.75
N ALA A 26 3.94 38.29 -27.40
CA ALA A 26 5.00 39.07 -26.79
C ALA A 26 5.22 40.38 -27.55
N VAL A 27 5.85 41.36 -26.90
CA VAL A 27 6.25 42.65 -27.49
C VAL A 27 7.69 42.99 -27.15
N SER A 28 8.34 43.79 -27.99
CA SER A 28 9.66 44.36 -27.73
C SER A 28 9.52 45.80 -27.27
N VAL A 29 10.02 46.11 -26.07
CA VAL A 29 9.88 47.44 -25.44
C VAL A 29 11.20 47.91 -24.83
N GLU A 30 11.36 49.22 -24.75
CA GLU A 30 12.44 49.83 -23.97
C GLU A 30 12.21 49.63 -22.45
N PRO A 31 13.28 49.53 -21.64
CA PRO A 31 13.19 49.30 -20.19
C PRO A 31 12.30 50.31 -19.44
N ARG A 32 12.22 51.56 -19.90
CA ARG A 32 11.39 52.62 -19.29
C ARG A 32 9.89 52.31 -19.39
N LEU A 33 9.46 51.68 -20.48
CA LEU A 33 8.06 51.31 -20.74
C LEU A 33 7.67 49.98 -20.07
N GLY A 34 8.64 49.14 -19.72
CA GLY A 34 8.41 47.82 -19.12
C GLY A 34 7.61 47.87 -17.81
N ALA A 35 7.84 48.85 -16.94
CA ALA A 35 7.16 48.93 -15.64
C ALA A 35 5.66 49.29 -15.75
N GLN A 36 5.27 50.06 -16.78
CA GLN A 36 3.87 50.41 -17.03
C GLN A 36 3.12 49.20 -17.59
N LEU A 37 3.73 48.51 -18.57
CA LEU A 37 3.17 47.30 -19.17
C LEU A 37 3.04 46.15 -18.14
N MET A 38 4.02 45.97 -17.26
CA MET A 38 3.99 44.94 -16.21
C MET A 38 2.87 45.16 -15.19
N ARG A 39 2.53 46.42 -14.87
CA ARG A 39 1.40 46.74 -13.98
C ARG A 39 0.07 46.37 -14.62
N ALA A 40 -0.14 46.78 -15.88
CA ALA A 40 -1.35 46.41 -16.63
C ALA A 40 -1.50 44.88 -16.76
N LEU A 41 -0.39 44.15 -16.97
CA LEU A 41 -0.39 42.70 -17.12
C LEU A 41 -0.61 41.93 -15.81
N ALA A 42 -0.25 42.49 -14.65
CA ALA A 42 -0.42 41.83 -13.36
C ALA A 42 -1.92 41.62 -13.04
N GLU A 43 -2.75 42.60 -13.42
CA GLU A 43 -4.21 42.56 -13.20
C GLU A 43 -4.94 41.92 -14.38
N ALA A 44 -4.62 42.31 -15.62
CA ALA A 44 -5.41 41.94 -16.78
C ALA A 44 -5.10 40.55 -17.35
N ALA A 45 -3.89 40.01 -17.12
CA ALA A 45 -3.49 38.71 -17.66
C ALA A 45 -2.38 38.04 -16.82
N PRO A 46 -2.67 37.61 -15.57
CA PRO A 46 -1.69 36.91 -14.74
C PRO A 46 -1.21 35.59 -15.37
N LEU A 47 0.04 35.19 -15.10
CA LEU A 47 0.61 33.90 -15.56
C LEU A 47 0.13 32.74 -14.68
N THR A 48 -1.18 32.61 -14.48
CA THR A 48 -1.77 31.53 -13.68
C THR A 48 -1.44 30.18 -14.33
N GLY A 49 -0.79 29.29 -13.57
CA GLY A 49 -0.30 28.00 -14.07
C GLY A 49 1.01 28.07 -14.88
N LEU A 50 1.61 29.25 -15.05
CA LEU A 50 2.89 29.47 -15.74
C LEU A 50 3.88 30.26 -14.86
N GLN A 51 3.83 30.08 -13.54
CA GLN A 51 4.66 30.85 -12.61
C GLN A 51 6.17 30.57 -12.74
N HIS A 52 6.54 29.49 -13.44
CA HIS A 52 7.92 29.16 -13.81
C HIS A 52 8.43 29.94 -15.03
N VAL A 53 7.57 30.57 -15.83
CA VAL A 53 7.97 31.33 -17.01
C VAL A 53 8.28 32.77 -16.61
N LYS A 54 9.48 33.27 -16.94
CA LYS A 54 9.81 34.69 -16.70
C LYS A 54 9.07 35.54 -17.70
N ARG A 55 8.28 36.51 -17.22
CA ARG A 55 7.52 37.40 -18.10
C ARG A 55 8.41 38.27 -19.01
N ILE A 56 9.67 38.50 -18.64
CA ILE A 56 10.60 39.38 -19.35
C ILE A 56 11.86 38.61 -19.79
N ARG A 57 12.29 38.84 -21.03
CA ARG A 57 13.59 38.41 -21.59
C ARG A 57 14.37 39.63 -22.06
N LYS A 58 15.61 39.80 -21.57
CA LYS A 58 16.54 40.80 -22.10
C LYS A 58 17.07 40.32 -23.46
N VAL A 59 17.13 41.21 -24.45
CA VAL A 59 17.70 40.92 -25.77
C VAL A 59 18.92 41.82 -25.96
N ALA A 60 20.07 41.20 -26.25
CA ALA A 60 21.38 41.84 -26.24
C ALA A 60 21.89 42.25 -27.64
N ASP A 61 21.00 42.40 -28.62
CA ASP A 61 21.37 42.39 -30.04
C ASP A 61 21.32 43.76 -30.75
N CYS A 62 21.41 44.86 -30.01
CA CYS A 62 21.46 46.19 -30.61
C CYS A 62 22.02 47.27 -29.67
N GLN A 63 22.45 48.40 -30.25
CA GLN A 63 23.09 49.57 -29.61
C GLN A 63 22.26 50.22 -28.46
N SER A 64 21.07 49.69 -28.13
CA SER A 64 20.25 50.06 -26.97
C SER A 64 19.55 48.81 -26.38
N PRO A 65 19.49 48.66 -25.04
CA PRO A 65 18.96 47.46 -24.40
C PRO A 65 17.44 47.37 -24.55
N MET A 66 16.94 46.31 -25.20
CA MET A 66 15.52 46.04 -25.39
C MET A 66 15.03 44.86 -24.53
N LEU A 67 13.76 44.90 -24.13
CA LEU A 67 13.08 43.85 -23.37
C LEU A 67 11.99 43.21 -24.20
N HIS A 68 11.98 41.88 -24.31
CA HIS A 68 10.81 41.14 -24.79
C HIS A 68 9.91 40.81 -23.60
N VAL A 69 8.63 41.21 -23.64
CA VAL A 69 7.65 41.03 -22.56
C VAL A 69 6.50 40.15 -23.03
N LEU A 70 6.18 39.09 -22.27
CA LEU A 70 5.02 38.23 -22.52
C LEU A 70 3.72 38.92 -22.09
N LEU A 71 2.77 39.00 -23.02
CA LEU A 71 1.47 39.61 -22.83
C LEU A 71 0.44 38.58 -22.34
N CYS A 72 -0.06 37.73 -23.23
CA CYS A 72 -1.14 36.77 -22.98
C CYS A 72 -1.01 35.56 -23.93
N ARG A 73 -1.85 34.53 -23.76
CA ARG A 73 -1.90 33.39 -24.68
C ARG A 73 -2.56 33.79 -26.00
N GLU A 74 -2.24 33.07 -27.07
CA GLU A 74 -2.78 33.31 -28.43
C GLU A 74 -4.33 33.29 -28.49
N LYS A 75 -4.98 32.48 -27.64
CA LYS A 75 -6.44 32.30 -27.58
C LYS A 75 -7.05 32.85 -26.29
N TRP A 76 -6.63 34.04 -25.88
CA TRP A 76 -6.99 34.68 -24.60
C TRP A 76 -8.50 34.65 -24.27
N THR A 77 -9.37 34.97 -25.23
CA THR A 77 -10.83 35.05 -25.05
C THR A 77 -11.51 33.69 -24.83
N GLN A 78 -10.96 32.60 -25.37
CA GLN A 78 -11.48 31.24 -25.15
C GLN A 78 -11.16 30.70 -23.75
N GLN A 79 -10.14 31.25 -23.09
CA GLN A 79 -9.77 30.87 -21.73
C GLN A 79 -10.76 31.41 -20.69
N LEU A 80 -11.30 32.62 -20.89
CA LEU A 80 -12.40 33.14 -20.06
C LEU A 80 -13.65 32.26 -20.15
N ALA A 81 -13.93 31.67 -21.31
CA ALA A 81 -15.04 30.74 -21.48
C ALA A 81 -14.79 29.38 -20.80
N GLN A 82 -13.57 28.85 -20.86
CA GLN A 82 -13.19 27.58 -20.21
C GLN A 82 -13.06 27.68 -18.69
N ASP A 83 -12.57 28.81 -18.17
CA ASP A 83 -12.49 29.07 -16.73
C ASP A 83 -13.88 29.39 -16.13
N ALA A 84 -14.82 29.89 -16.95
CA ALA A 84 -16.24 30.02 -16.58
C ALA A 84 -17.01 28.70 -16.64
N ASP A 85 -16.71 27.81 -17.61
CA ASP A 85 -17.34 26.48 -17.74
C ASP A 85 -16.88 25.49 -16.65
N GLN A 86 -15.66 25.65 -16.11
CA GLN A 86 -15.16 24.83 -14.98
C GLN A 86 -15.86 25.11 -13.63
N GLN A 87 -16.78 26.08 -13.58
CA GLN A 87 -17.65 26.33 -12.43
C GLN A 87 -19.06 25.73 -12.53
N GLN A 88 -19.37 24.93 -13.56
CA GLN A 88 -20.61 24.15 -13.62
C GLN A 88 -20.35 22.66 -13.87
N PRO A 89 -20.99 21.74 -13.12
CA PRO A 89 -20.86 20.32 -13.34
C PRO A 89 -21.83 19.90 -14.45
N THR A 90 -21.34 19.37 -15.57
CA THR A 90 -22.24 18.70 -16.53
C THR A 90 -21.74 17.33 -16.97
N ASN A 91 -22.66 16.39 -16.85
CA ASN A 91 -22.67 15.03 -17.35
C ASN A 91 -22.78 15.00 -18.88
N ALA A 92 -22.39 13.84 -19.43
CA ALA A 92 -22.85 13.22 -20.69
C ALA A 92 -22.22 13.67 -22.03
N ALA A 93 -21.39 12.74 -22.54
CA ALA A 93 -21.46 12.05 -23.84
C ALA A 93 -21.70 12.79 -25.18
N GLN A 94 -20.82 12.40 -26.13
CA GLN A 94 -21.05 12.08 -27.54
C GLN A 94 -20.89 13.12 -28.67
N GLU A 95 -20.02 12.70 -29.59
CA GLU A 95 -20.08 12.77 -31.06
C GLU A 95 -19.60 14.04 -31.82
N ALA A 96 -18.53 13.81 -32.58
CA ALA A 96 -18.10 14.60 -33.73
C ALA A 96 -18.98 14.30 -34.96
N PRO A 97 -18.99 15.18 -35.98
CA PRO A 97 -18.23 14.80 -37.18
C PRO A 97 -17.53 15.96 -37.93
N SER A 98 -16.36 15.62 -38.48
CA SER A 98 -15.87 15.81 -39.86
C SER A 98 -15.96 17.16 -40.60
N ALA A 99 -14.75 17.67 -40.91
CA ALA A 99 -14.23 18.17 -42.20
C ALA A 99 -14.86 19.38 -42.92
N ALA A 100 -14.03 20.41 -43.17
CA ALA A 100 -13.51 20.71 -44.52
C ALA A 100 -12.47 21.86 -44.48
N LEU A 101 -11.36 21.66 -45.17
CA LEU A 101 -10.37 22.66 -45.53
C LEU A 101 -10.90 23.53 -46.68
N SER A 102 -10.73 24.85 -46.59
CA SER A 102 -10.52 25.70 -47.77
C SER A 102 -9.67 26.91 -47.42
N ASP A 103 -8.83 27.25 -48.39
CA ASP A 103 -7.56 27.97 -48.32
C ASP A 103 -7.70 29.49 -48.55
N ALA A 104 -6.68 30.21 -48.08
CA ALA A 104 -6.14 31.51 -48.48
C ALA A 104 -7.06 32.76 -48.65
N GLY A 105 -6.84 33.73 -47.75
CA GLY A 105 -7.22 35.14 -47.91
C GLY A 105 -6.56 36.02 -46.84
N SER A 106 -5.37 36.53 -47.16
CA SER A 106 -4.53 37.39 -46.31
C SER A 106 -5.25 38.64 -45.79
N SER A 107 -5.51 38.67 -44.49
CA SER A 107 -5.59 39.88 -43.68
C SER A 107 -5.09 39.49 -42.29
N ALA A 108 -3.98 40.09 -41.84
CA ALA A 108 -3.40 39.80 -40.54
C ALA A 108 -4.40 40.21 -39.45
N LYS A 109 -5.17 39.23 -38.92
CA LYS A 109 -6.06 39.45 -37.78
C LYS A 109 -5.24 40.04 -36.64
N GLN A 110 -5.64 41.21 -36.16
CA GLN A 110 -5.01 41.83 -34.99
C GLN A 110 -5.04 40.86 -33.79
N PRO A 111 -3.99 40.84 -32.96
CA PRO A 111 -3.92 39.95 -31.80
C PRO A 111 -5.03 40.29 -30.80
N GLN A 112 -5.70 39.27 -30.27
CA GLN A 112 -6.73 39.45 -29.26
C GLN A 112 -6.08 39.64 -27.88
N LEU A 113 -5.75 40.89 -27.57
CA LEU A 113 -5.12 41.28 -26.29
C LEU A 113 -6.17 41.69 -25.24
N PRO A 114 -5.87 41.56 -23.94
CA PRO A 114 -6.67 42.16 -22.88
C PRO A 114 -6.81 43.69 -23.11
N PRO A 115 -7.98 44.32 -22.90
CA PRO A 115 -8.19 45.73 -23.23
C PRO A 115 -7.15 46.70 -22.64
N ALA A 116 -6.81 46.55 -21.36
CA ALA A 116 -5.80 47.36 -20.68
C ALA A 116 -4.38 47.17 -21.24
N VAL A 117 -4.10 46.01 -21.84
CA VAL A 117 -2.81 45.71 -22.49
C VAL A 117 -2.82 46.22 -23.93
N ALA A 118 -3.96 46.08 -24.63
CA ALA A 118 -4.15 46.59 -25.99
C ALA A 118 -3.99 48.11 -26.05
N GLU A 119 -4.50 48.83 -25.06
CA GLU A 119 -4.35 50.29 -24.93
C GLU A 119 -2.87 50.71 -24.87
N VAL A 120 -2.08 50.09 -24.00
CA VAL A 120 -0.64 50.36 -23.86
C VAL A 120 0.13 49.98 -25.13
N VAL A 121 -0.23 48.85 -25.76
CA VAL A 121 0.38 48.39 -27.02
C VAL A 121 0.09 49.36 -28.16
N HIS A 122 -1.15 49.87 -28.26
CA HIS A 122 -1.55 50.83 -29.29
C HIS A 122 -0.94 52.22 -29.06
N GLN A 123 -0.97 52.71 -27.81
CA GLN A 123 -0.45 54.03 -27.43
C GLN A 123 1.04 54.19 -27.75
N HIS A 124 1.80 53.10 -27.70
CA HIS A 124 3.24 53.10 -27.97
C HIS A 124 3.61 52.41 -29.30
N GLU A 125 2.61 52.17 -30.17
CA GLU A 125 2.79 51.56 -31.49
C GLU A 125 3.63 50.26 -31.48
N LEU A 126 3.45 49.44 -30.44
CA LEU A 126 4.27 48.25 -30.20
C LEU A 126 3.85 47.10 -31.12
N GLN A 127 4.83 46.52 -31.81
CA GLN A 127 4.58 45.34 -32.64
C GLN A 127 4.58 44.07 -31.78
N THR A 128 3.48 43.31 -31.85
CA THR A 128 3.37 42.01 -31.19
C THR A 128 3.86 40.88 -32.10
N PHE A 129 4.44 39.85 -31.50
CA PHE A 129 4.81 38.60 -32.18
C PHE A 129 4.50 37.39 -31.31
N LEU A 130 4.45 36.20 -31.92
CA LEU A 130 4.20 34.94 -31.21
C LEU A 130 5.50 34.29 -30.75
N VAL A 131 5.47 33.74 -29.54
CA VAL A 131 6.57 32.99 -28.94
C VAL A 131 6.04 31.71 -28.31
N GLN A 132 6.86 30.66 -28.36
CA GLN A 132 6.54 29.38 -27.74
C GLN A 132 7.17 29.33 -26.35
N VAL A 133 6.36 29.03 -25.34
CA VAL A 133 6.84 28.87 -23.95
C VAL A 133 6.48 27.48 -23.41
N PRO A 134 7.33 26.88 -22.56
CA PRO A 134 7.01 25.63 -21.89
C PRO A 134 5.79 25.74 -20.98
N LEU A 135 4.81 24.87 -21.19
CA LEU A 135 3.58 24.76 -20.38
C LEU A 135 3.89 24.29 -18.96
N HIS A 136 4.85 23.38 -18.80
CA HIS A 136 5.20 22.78 -17.53
C HIS A 136 6.51 23.37 -16.99
N ALA A 137 6.64 23.40 -15.66
CA ALA A 137 7.89 23.75 -15.00
C ALA A 137 8.92 22.62 -15.11
N PRO A 138 10.20 22.91 -15.39
CA PRO A 138 11.25 21.91 -15.46
C PRO A 138 11.51 21.31 -14.06
N CYS A 139 11.69 19.99 -13.97
CA CYS A 139 11.99 19.30 -12.71
C CYS A 139 13.49 18.98 -12.52
N LYS A 140 14.30 19.09 -13.59
CA LYS A 140 15.75 18.85 -13.60
C LYS A 140 16.51 20.05 -14.14
N LEU A 141 17.78 20.18 -13.76
CA LEU A 141 18.65 21.23 -14.31
C LEU A 141 18.85 21.07 -15.83
N GLU A 142 18.94 19.84 -16.31
CA GLU A 142 19.02 19.50 -17.74
C GLU A 142 17.76 19.96 -18.49
N GLN A 143 16.57 19.67 -17.94
CA GLN A 143 15.32 20.17 -18.50
C GLN A 143 15.24 21.69 -18.43
N LEU A 144 15.69 22.31 -17.34
CA LEU A 144 15.73 23.77 -17.26
C LEU A 144 16.62 24.35 -18.36
N GLN A 145 17.81 23.78 -18.59
CA GLN A 145 18.73 24.21 -19.65
C GLN A 145 18.08 24.05 -21.02
N GLU A 146 17.47 22.89 -21.29
CA GLU A 146 16.84 22.59 -22.57
C GLU A 146 15.61 23.47 -22.80
N TRP A 147 14.71 23.58 -21.82
CA TRP A 147 13.44 24.27 -21.95
C TRP A 147 13.62 25.79 -21.93
N SER A 148 14.68 26.28 -21.27
CA SER A 148 15.05 27.70 -21.30
C SER A 148 15.50 28.18 -22.68
N LYS A 149 15.82 27.27 -23.62
CA LYS A 149 16.07 27.63 -25.04
C LYS A 149 14.82 28.20 -25.71
N HIS A 150 13.62 27.80 -25.29
CA HIS A 150 12.36 28.31 -25.83
C HIS A 150 12.01 29.67 -25.22
N TRP A 151 12.10 29.80 -23.89
CA TRP A 151 11.89 31.06 -23.19
C TRP A 151 12.55 31.05 -21.81
N PRO A 152 13.05 32.17 -21.27
CA PRO A 152 13.66 32.20 -19.95
C PRO A 152 12.71 31.70 -18.86
N LEU A 153 13.19 30.70 -18.11
CA LEU A 153 12.46 30.12 -17.00
C LEU A 153 13.08 30.54 -15.67
N SER A 154 12.28 30.49 -14.62
CA SER A 154 12.71 30.57 -13.23
C SER A 154 12.90 29.16 -12.71
N TRP A 155 14.13 28.83 -12.33
CA TRP A 155 14.37 27.65 -11.51
C TRP A 155 13.85 27.92 -10.11
N ARG A 156 12.82 27.19 -9.72
CA ARG A 156 12.55 26.97 -8.30
C ARG A 156 13.13 25.61 -8.00
N VAL A 157 14.01 25.54 -7.02
CA VAL A 157 14.47 24.25 -6.49
C VAL A 157 13.19 23.50 -6.11
N PRO A 158 12.89 22.32 -6.71
CA PRO A 158 11.81 21.47 -6.20
C PRO A 158 12.11 21.31 -4.72
N SER A 159 11.19 21.71 -3.82
CA SER A 159 11.58 21.93 -2.42
C SER A 159 12.38 20.72 -1.93
N THR A 160 13.65 20.95 -1.63
CA THR A 160 14.64 19.89 -1.46
C THR A 160 14.37 19.05 -0.21
N SER A 161 13.37 19.44 0.60
CA SER A 161 12.74 18.59 1.62
C SER A 161 12.12 17.30 1.05
N GLN A 162 11.89 17.21 -0.26
CA GLN A 162 11.29 16.03 -0.90
C GLN A 162 12.20 15.29 -1.88
N ALA A 163 13.38 15.80 -2.25
CA ALA A 163 14.28 15.11 -3.19
C ALA A 163 15.49 14.46 -2.49
N THR A 164 15.79 14.82 -1.25
CA THR A 164 16.94 14.30 -0.47
C THR A 164 16.54 13.89 0.95
N ALA A 165 15.40 13.20 1.11
CA ALA A 165 15.20 12.40 2.32
C ALA A 165 15.98 11.10 2.11
N GLY A 166 17.03 10.89 2.90
CA GLY A 166 17.86 9.70 2.85
C GLY A 166 17.03 8.41 2.92
N LEU A 167 17.62 7.31 2.46
CA LEU A 167 17.14 5.97 2.79
C LEU A 167 16.78 5.93 4.28
N LEU A 168 15.58 5.45 4.59
CA LEU A 168 15.12 5.30 5.97
C LEU A 168 16.16 4.50 6.74
N THR A 169 16.61 5.05 7.86
CA THR A 169 17.52 4.35 8.76
C THR A 169 16.80 3.13 9.33
N ALA A 170 17.55 2.08 9.69
CA ALA A 170 16.96 0.87 10.29
C ALA A 170 16.14 1.19 11.56
N ALA A 171 16.58 2.16 12.36
CA ALA A 171 15.86 2.64 13.53
C ALA A 171 14.50 3.29 13.17
N GLU A 172 14.46 4.08 12.09
CA GLU A 172 13.20 4.66 11.60
C GLU A 172 12.25 3.57 11.09
N VAL A 173 12.75 2.57 10.35
CA VAL A 173 11.92 1.46 9.87
C VAL A 173 11.35 0.63 11.03
N ALA A 174 12.15 0.32 12.05
CA ALA A 174 11.70 -0.38 13.24
C ALA A 174 10.63 0.41 14.02
N ALA A 175 10.82 1.73 14.17
CA ALA A 175 9.83 2.61 14.77
C ALA A 175 8.51 2.60 13.95
N MET A 176 8.60 2.70 12.62
CA MET A 176 7.45 2.61 11.72
C MET A 176 6.68 1.30 11.89
N HIS A 177 7.36 0.18 12.05
CA HIS A 177 6.73 -1.12 12.32
C HIS A 177 5.97 -1.11 13.65
N GLY A 178 6.59 -0.56 14.71
CA GLY A 178 5.97 -0.42 16.03
C GLY A 178 4.70 0.42 16.00
N HIS A 179 4.73 1.55 15.29
CA HIS A 179 3.57 2.43 15.16
C HIS A 179 2.45 1.81 14.31
N MET A 180 2.77 1.15 13.20
CA MET A 180 1.74 0.48 12.42
C MET A 180 1.16 -0.74 13.13
N ALA A 181 1.96 -1.44 13.94
CA ALA A 181 1.47 -2.48 14.84
C ALA A 181 0.45 -1.93 15.85
N ALA A 182 0.72 -0.76 16.43
CA ALA A 182 -0.19 -0.09 17.33
C ALA A 182 -1.48 0.37 16.63
N ALA A 183 -1.38 0.92 15.41
CA ALA A 183 -2.54 1.27 14.59
C ALA A 183 -3.42 0.05 14.30
N TRP A 184 -2.82 -1.08 13.96
CA TRP A 184 -3.54 -2.31 13.71
C TRP A 184 -4.19 -2.89 14.97
N LYS A 185 -3.52 -2.82 16.13
CA LYS A 185 -4.11 -3.20 17.43
C LYS A 185 -5.35 -2.35 17.74
N LEU A 186 -5.29 -1.03 17.51
CA LEU A 186 -6.41 -0.11 17.70
C LEU A 186 -7.58 -0.39 16.74
N ALA A 187 -7.28 -0.66 15.46
CA ALA A 187 -8.30 -1.06 14.50
C ALA A 187 -8.98 -2.38 14.89
N LYS A 188 -8.19 -3.33 15.41
CA LYS A 188 -8.69 -4.63 15.88
C LYS A 188 -9.58 -4.50 17.11
N SER A 189 -9.20 -3.69 18.10
CA SER A 189 -10.02 -3.46 19.30
C SER A 189 -11.34 -2.77 18.93
N SER A 190 -11.30 -1.75 18.08
CA SER A 190 -12.52 -1.09 17.56
C SER A 190 -13.45 -2.07 16.85
N SER A 191 -12.90 -2.93 15.98
CA SER A 191 -13.70 -3.94 15.28
C SER A 191 -14.25 -5.03 16.19
N ALA A 192 -13.58 -5.35 17.29
CA ALA A 192 -14.10 -6.26 18.30
C ALA A 192 -15.26 -5.65 19.10
N ALA A 193 -15.29 -4.32 19.24
CA ALA A 193 -16.36 -3.56 19.87
C ALA A 193 -17.52 -3.21 18.91
N GLY A 194 -17.56 -3.77 17.69
CA GLY A 194 -18.61 -3.52 16.69
C GLY A 194 -18.36 -2.34 15.75
N GLY A 195 -17.19 -1.69 15.84
CA GLY A 195 -16.78 -0.60 14.96
C GLY A 195 -16.12 -1.06 13.65
N VAL A 196 -15.66 -0.08 12.86
CA VAL A 196 -14.95 -0.33 11.60
C VAL A 196 -13.48 -0.65 11.86
N ALA A 197 -12.95 -1.67 11.17
CA ALA A 197 -11.56 -2.14 11.29
C ALA A 197 -10.56 -1.20 10.59
N ASN A 198 -10.55 0.07 10.99
CA ASN A 198 -9.65 1.09 10.49
C ASN A 198 -9.22 1.99 11.65
N ALA A 199 -7.98 2.48 11.62
CA ALA A 199 -7.41 3.33 12.65
C ALA A 199 -6.27 4.18 12.08
N CYS A 200 -5.97 5.27 12.79
CA CYS A 200 -4.95 6.24 12.43
C CYS A 200 -4.16 6.64 13.67
N LEU A 201 -2.83 6.61 13.57
CA LEU A 201 -1.90 7.15 14.55
C LEU A 201 -1.13 8.32 13.94
N ILE A 202 -1.03 9.41 14.70
CA ILE A 202 -0.18 10.56 14.40
C ILE A 202 0.97 10.54 15.39
N VAL A 203 2.19 10.49 14.88
CA VAL A 203 3.40 10.26 15.66
C VAL A 203 4.38 11.39 15.41
N ASP A 204 4.97 11.90 16.49
CA ASP A 204 6.16 12.73 16.42
C ASP A 204 7.39 11.84 16.18
N PRO A 205 8.00 11.88 14.99
CA PRO A 205 9.11 11.00 14.66
C PRO A 205 10.44 11.41 15.32
N GLU A 206 10.57 12.66 15.79
CA GLU A 206 11.77 13.10 16.52
C GLU A 206 11.77 12.55 17.95
N GLN A 207 10.58 12.46 18.56
CA GLN A 207 10.40 11.96 19.93
C GLN A 207 9.98 10.49 19.99
N GLY A 208 9.52 9.91 18.87
CA GLY A 208 8.93 8.57 18.81
C GLY A 208 7.59 8.44 19.54
N THR A 209 6.93 9.56 19.87
CA THR A 209 5.73 9.60 20.71
C THR A 209 4.47 9.63 19.86
N VAL A 210 3.43 8.91 20.31
CA VAL A 210 2.09 8.99 19.70
C VAL A 210 1.42 10.26 20.22
N VAL A 211 1.27 11.25 19.35
CA VAL A 211 0.63 12.54 19.65
C VAL A 211 -0.88 12.35 19.74
N ALA A 212 -1.44 11.62 18.77
CA ALA A 212 -2.86 11.32 18.71
C ALA A 212 -3.10 9.96 18.06
N GLN A 213 -4.19 9.32 18.46
CA GLN A 213 -4.67 8.09 17.84
C GLN A 213 -6.19 8.06 17.84
N ALA A 214 -6.76 7.50 16.78
CA ALA A 214 -8.20 7.29 16.70
C ALA A 214 -8.54 6.06 15.86
N ALA A 215 -9.59 5.36 16.28
CA ALA A 215 -10.26 4.37 15.45
C ALA A 215 -11.32 5.04 14.55
N ASP A 216 -11.78 4.29 13.56
CA ASP A 216 -12.83 4.74 12.66
C ASP A 216 -14.22 4.68 13.32
N CYS A 217 -14.90 5.83 13.33
CA CYS A 217 -16.20 6.03 13.98
C CYS A 217 -17.32 6.32 12.96
N THR A 218 -17.18 5.85 11.72
CA THR A 218 -18.22 6.03 10.68
C THR A 218 -19.58 5.42 11.03
N HIS A 219 -19.59 4.43 11.92
CA HIS A 219 -20.82 3.88 12.51
C HIS A 219 -21.57 4.86 13.41
N VAL A 220 -20.89 5.89 13.93
CA VAL A 220 -21.47 6.99 14.71
C VAL A 220 -21.80 8.18 13.81
N HIS A 221 -20.85 8.59 12.97
CA HIS A 221 -21.06 9.70 12.04
C HIS A 221 -20.25 9.49 10.74
N PRO A 222 -20.85 9.64 9.55
CA PRO A 222 -20.24 9.25 8.28
C PRO A 222 -18.93 9.97 7.96
N LEU A 223 -18.68 11.17 8.51
CA LEU A 223 -17.41 11.90 8.31
C LEU A 223 -16.33 11.60 9.36
N GLN A 224 -16.62 10.81 10.41
CA GLN A 224 -15.67 10.49 11.47
C GLN A 224 -14.78 9.30 11.11
N HIS A 225 -14.05 9.46 10.00
CA HIS A 225 -13.03 8.51 9.59
C HIS A 225 -11.85 8.55 10.56
N ALA A 226 -11.09 7.46 10.66
CA ALA A 226 -9.95 7.37 11.57
C ALA A 226 -8.97 8.56 11.45
N ALA A 227 -8.63 8.98 10.23
CA ALA A 227 -7.72 10.12 10.00
C ALA A 227 -8.30 11.45 10.52
N MET A 228 -9.60 11.69 10.30
CA MET A 228 -10.27 12.91 10.76
C MET A 228 -10.30 12.98 12.27
N ALA A 229 -10.65 11.85 12.92
CA ALA A 229 -10.70 11.76 14.36
C ALA A 229 -9.30 11.90 14.99
N ALA A 230 -8.26 11.34 14.38
CA ALA A 230 -6.89 11.50 14.86
C ALA A 230 -6.38 12.94 14.70
N VAL A 231 -6.69 13.61 13.59
CA VAL A 231 -6.37 15.04 13.37
C VAL A 231 -7.09 15.92 14.39
N ALA A 232 -8.37 15.65 14.67
CA ALA A 232 -9.12 16.37 15.70
C ALA A 232 -8.49 16.16 17.09
N ALA A 233 -8.17 14.92 17.47
CA ALA A 233 -7.50 14.63 18.73
C ALA A 233 -6.12 15.30 18.86
N ALA A 234 -5.37 15.40 17.76
CA ALA A 234 -4.10 16.14 17.72
C ALA A 234 -4.32 17.65 17.94
N ALA A 235 -5.37 18.22 17.35
CA ALA A 235 -5.74 19.62 17.56
C ALA A 235 -6.17 19.89 19.00
N ASP A 236 -7.00 19.02 19.58
CA ASP A 236 -7.44 19.12 20.98
C ASP A 236 -6.25 19.05 21.94
N TRP A 237 -5.31 18.12 21.70
CA TRP A 237 -4.08 18.01 22.47
C TRP A 237 -3.24 19.31 22.40
N GLN A 238 -3.12 19.92 21.22
CA GLN A 238 -2.41 21.19 21.05
C GLN A 238 -3.11 22.33 21.80
N CYS A 239 -4.44 22.42 21.74
CA CYS A 239 -5.19 23.42 22.49
C CYS A 239 -5.00 23.28 24.01
N LEU A 240 -4.91 22.05 24.52
CA LEU A 240 -4.71 21.78 25.95
C LEU A 240 -3.28 22.02 26.42
N THR A 241 -2.29 21.78 25.56
CA THR A 241 -0.86 21.92 25.88
C THR A 241 -0.31 23.31 25.56
N TRP A 242 -1.11 24.17 24.92
CA TRP A 242 -0.75 25.56 24.65
C TRP A 242 -0.71 26.36 25.97
N PRO A 243 0.46 26.87 26.41
CA PRO A 243 0.51 27.68 27.61
C PRO A 243 -0.24 29.01 27.39
N PRO A 244 -0.89 29.57 28.42
CA PRO A 244 -1.46 30.91 28.35
C PRO A 244 -0.30 31.94 28.24
N GLY A 245 0.08 32.27 27.01
CA GLY A 245 1.01 33.37 26.75
C GLY A 245 0.27 34.70 26.97
N ASP A 246 0.69 35.47 27.97
CA ASP A 246 0.28 36.85 28.27
C ASP A 246 -1.18 37.16 27.95
N ALA A 247 -2.06 36.47 28.66
CA ALA A 247 -3.48 36.74 28.72
C ALA A 247 -3.77 38.05 29.48
N ALA A 248 -3.38 39.19 28.91
CA ALA A 248 -4.09 40.44 29.20
C ALA A 248 -5.53 40.41 28.66
N ASN A 249 -5.86 39.48 27.74
CA ASN A 249 -7.19 39.30 27.15
C ASN A 249 -7.78 37.88 27.29
N GLY A 250 -7.15 36.96 28.03
CA GLY A 250 -7.51 35.53 28.01
C GLY A 250 -8.65 35.11 28.94
N ALA A 251 -9.06 35.96 29.89
CA ALA A 251 -10.20 35.68 30.75
C ALA A 251 -11.53 35.68 29.98
N GLU A 252 -11.70 36.57 28.99
CA GLU A 252 -12.92 36.62 28.17
C GLU A 252 -13.02 35.47 27.16
N VAL A 253 -11.89 34.99 26.63
CA VAL A 253 -11.89 33.94 25.59
C VAL A 253 -12.10 32.53 26.18
N ALA A 254 -11.57 32.27 27.38
CA ALA A 254 -11.78 31.00 28.07
C ALA A 254 -13.24 30.81 28.52
N GLU A 255 -13.92 31.91 28.86
CA GLU A 255 -15.34 31.91 29.20
C GLU A 255 -16.22 31.76 27.94
N GLU A 256 -15.88 32.42 26.83
CA GLU A 256 -16.54 32.20 25.53
C GLU A 256 -16.42 30.75 25.01
N CYS A 257 -15.25 30.11 25.14
CA CYS A 257 -15.07 28.73 24.69
C CYS A 257 -15.83 27.71 25.56
N ARG A 258 -15.97 27.96 26.87
CA ARG A 258 -16.82 27.14 27.75
C ARG A 258 -18.31 27.33 27.46
N LEU A 259 -18.75 28.57 27.28
CA LEU A 259 -20.14 28.88 26.90
C LEU A 259 -20.51 28.39 25.49
N ALA A 260 -19.55 28.36 24.55
CA ALA A 260 -19.75 27.82 23.20
C ALA A 260 -19.84 26.28 23.14
N ALA A 261 -19.30 25.57 24.15
CA ALA A 261 -19.40 24.11 24.25
C ALA A 261 -20.75 23.65 24.84
N GLU A 262 -21.44 24.51 25.60
CA GLU A 262 -22.75 24.20 26.20
C GLU A 262 -23.94 24.56 25.29
N VAL A 263 -23.74 25.37 24.24
CA VAL A 263 -24.80 25.73 23.30
C VAL A 263 -24.69 24.89 22.03
N GLU A 264 -25.51 23.84 21.97
CA GLU A 264 -25.70 23.01 20.80
C GLU A 264 -26.06 23.85 19.55
N GLY A 265 -25.24 23.70 18.51
CA GLY A 265 -25.62 24.03 17.13
C GLY A 265 -25.59 25.51 16.72
N LYS A 266 -24.41 26.13 16.63
CA LYS A 266 -24.10 27.19 15.63
C LYS A 266 -22.59 27.49 15.57
N ARG A 267 -21.90 26.87 14.61
CA ARG A 267 -20.51 27.22 14.26
C ARG A 267 -20.44 28.67 13.76
N ARG A 268 -19.56 29.49 14.36
CA ARG A 268 -19.20 30.84 13.88
C ARG A 268 -18.71 30.75 12.42
N ARG A 269 -19.37 31.48 11.50
CA ARG A 269 -18.81 31.82 10.18
C ARG A 269 -17.59 32.71 10.41
N LEU A 270 -16.47 32.41 9.74
CA LEU A 270 -15.40 33.40 9.58
C LEU A 270 -15.91 34.52 8.66
N ASP A 271 -16.19 35.69 9.21
CA ASP A 271 -16.67 36.89 8.50
C ASP A 271 -15.56 37.66 7.76
N SER A 272 -14.56 36.98 7.17
CA SER A 272 -13.52 37.64 6.36
C SER A 272 -13.35 37.08 4.95
N CYS A 273 -14.40 36.50 4.38
CA CYS A 273 -14.49 36.23 2.94
C CYS A 273 -15.66 37.01 2.34
N THR A 274 -15.42 38.28 2.01
CA THR A 274 -16.31 39.06 1.14
C THR A 274 -16.14 38.60 -0.30
N ASP A 275 -16.63 37.40 -0.65
CA ASP A 275 -16.77 36.94 -2.05
C ASP A 275 -17.75 35.76 -2.16
N VAL A 276 -18.94 35.87 -1.54
CA VAL A 276 -20.14 35.14 -2.00
C VAL A 276 -21.37 36.00 -1.67
N ARG A 277 -21.72 36.93 -2.56
CA ARG A 277 -23.05 37.56 -2.55
C ARG A 277 -23.96 36.86 -3.56
N ASP A 278 -25.07 36.36 -3.02
CA ASP A 278 -26.38 36.23 -3.65
C ASP A 278 -26.50 35.50 -4.99
N VAL A 279 -26.71 34.18 -4.92
CA VAL A 279 -27.49 33.44 -5.92
C VAL A 279 -28.53 32.56 -5.23
N ALA A 280 -29.47 33.20 -4.53
CA ALA A 280 -30.68 32.54 -4.04
C ALA A 280 -31.88 33.50 -4.08
N ALA A 281 -32.07 34.18 -5.21
CA ALA A 281 -33.26 34.99 -5.44
C ALA A 281 -33.58 35.13 -6.94
N VAL A 282 -33.91 34.02 -7.61
CA VAL A 282 -34.76 34.07 -8.82
C VAL A 282 -35.74 32.91 -8.78
N ARG A 283 -36.95 33.20 -8.29
CA ARG A 283 -38.16 32.44 -8.62
C ARG A 283 -38.59 32.83 -10.03
N GLY A 284 -38.81 31.83 -10.89
CA GLY A 284 -39.39 32.00 -12.23
C GLY A 284 -39.79 30.67 -12.86
N THR A 285 -40.99 30.20 -12.53
CA THR A 285 -41.99 29.55 -13.42
C THR A 285 -41.51 28.68 -14.60
N VAL A 286 -41.77 27.36 -14.56
CA VAL A 286 -42.41 26.60 -15.65
C VAL A 286 -43.29 25.46 -15.09
N THR A 287 -44.46 25.36 -15.72
CA THR A 287 -45.70 24.59 -15.56
C THR A 287 -45.64 23.06 -15.67
N GLN A 288 -46.49 22.42 -14.84
CA GLN A 288 -47.40 21.27 -15.07
C GLN A 288 -46.99 20.09 -15.97
N GLN A 289 -47.08 18.88 -15.41
CA GLN A 289 -48.02 17.87 -15.92
C GLN A 289 -48.61 17.00 -14.79
N ARG A 290 -49.92 16.80 -14.90
CA ARG A 290 -50.85 16.19 -13.95
C ARG A 290 -50.85 14.66 -14.07
N LEU A 291 -51.09 13.96 -12.97
CA LEU A 291 -52.02 12.81 -12.92
C LEU A 291 -52.76 12.83 -11.55
N HIS A 292 -54.10 12.85 -11.63
CA HIS A 292 -55.09 12.70 -10.53
C HIS A 292 -55.14 11.22 -10.07
N GLY A 293 -55.65 10.75 -8.93
CA GLY A 293 -56.38 11.21 -7.73
C GLY A 293 -56.29 10.03 -6.70
N ALA A 294 -56.90 9.98 -5.51
CA ALA A 294 -57.92 10.77 -4.84
C ALA A 294 -57.92 10.51 -3.31
N SER A 295 -58.43 11.52 -2.57
CA SER A 295 -59.34 11.47 -1.40
C SER A 295 -58.84 11.27 0.06
N ALA A 296 -58.80 12.41 0.78
CA ALA A 296 -59.40 12.78 2.10
C ALA A 296 -59.09 11.96 3.38
N SER A 297 -58.85 12.54 4.58
CA SER A 297 -59.54 13.68 5.24
C SER A 297 -58.79 14.26 6.48
N GLY A 298 -58.86 15.60 6.67
CA GLY A 298 -58.88 16.41 7.94
C GLY A 298 -57.74 16.26 8.97
N GLY A 299 -57.23 17.28 9.69
CA GLY A 299 -57.55 18.67 9.96
C GLY A 299 -56.57 19.21 11.04
N CYS A 300 -56.49 20.52 11.21
CA CYS A 300 -55.42 21.34 11.84
C CYS A 300 -55.17 21.24 13.38
N VAL A 301 -53.86 21.31 13.78
CA VAL A 301 -53.12 22.29 14.67
C VAL A 301 -53.63 22.57 16.12
N PRO A 302 -52.84 23.05 17.14
CA PRO A 302 -51.39 23.05 17.49
C PRO A 302 -51.06 22.48 18.92
N ALA A 303 -49.76 22.45 19.26
CA ALA A 303 -49.17 22.15 20.58
C ALA A 303 -49.34 23.26 21.65
N PRO A 304 -49.16 22.91 22.94
CA PRO A 304 -48.50 23.80 23.90
C PRO A 304 -47.40 23.13 24.74
N ALA A 305 -46.68 23.97 25.48
CA ALA A 305 -45.33 23.82 26.07
C ALA A 305 -45.27 23.32 27.54
N VAL A 306 -44.17 22.61 27.88
CA VAL A 306 -43.21 22.75 29.02
C VAL A 306 -43.79 22.75 30.47
N PRO A 307 -43.27 22.02 31.50
CA PRO A 307 -41.95 22.31 32.10
C PRO A 307 -41.13 21.19 32.79
N ALA A 308 -39.87 21.56 33.08
CA ALA A 308 -38.83 20.82 33.80
C ALA A 308 -39.04 20.81 35.34
N VAL A 309 -38.59 19.75 36.02
CA VAL A 309 -38.30 19.74 37.48
C VAL A 309 -37.10 18.83 37.81
N ALA A 310 -36.36 19.26 38.83
CA ALA A 310 -35.01 18.93 39.29
C ALA A 310 -34.71 17.52 39.86
N ALA A 311 -33.41 17.24 39.99
CA ALA A 311 -32.79 16.10 40.69
C ALA A 311 -32.97 16.16 42.23
N PRO A 312 -32.81 15.01 42.92
CA PRO A 312 -31.81 14.98 44.00
C PRO A 312 -31.03 13.65 44.20
N ALA A 313 -29.80 13.82 44.70
CA ALA A 313 -29.01 13.07 45.70
C ALA A 313 -28.77 11.54 45.65
N ALA A 314 -27.51 11.19 45.96
CA ALA A 314 -26.88 9.86 46.00
C ALA A 314 -27.31 8.94 47.17
N VAL A 315 -27.09 7.62 47.03
CA VAL A 315 -26.31 6.73 47.97
C VAL A 315 -26.54 5.21 47.69
N VAL A 316 -25.42 4.45 47.75
CA VAL A 316 -25.16 2.99 47.92
C VAL A 316 -25.31 1.98 46.75
N LEU A 317 -24.16 1.31 46.54
CA LEU A 317 -23.78 0.15 45.72
C LEU A 317 -24.61 -1.12 45.96
N VAL A 318 -24.88 -1.95 44.93
CA VAL A 318 -24.40 -3.36 44.77
C VAL A 318 -24.51 -3.78 43.28
N ASP A 319 -23.36 -4.19 42.74
CA ASP A 319 -23.00 -5.10 41.63
C ASP A 319 -23.93 -5.51 40.46
N SER A 320 -23.25 -5.86 39.36
CA SER A 320 -23.69 -6.47 38.08
C SER A 320 -24.41 -5.58 37.05
N ASP A 321 -23.64 -5.02 36.11
CA ASP A 321 -23.71 -5.41 34.68
C ASP A 321 -22.76 -4.56 33.83
N ALA A 322 -22.02 -5.24 32.95
CA ALA A 322 -21.02 -4.66 32.07
C ALA A 322 -21.69 -3.77 31.00
N ALA A 323 -21.71 -2.46 31.25
CA ALA A 323 -22.06 -1.44 30.27
C ALA A 323 -20.90 -1.18 29.30
N VAL A 324 -21.26 -1.12 28.01
CA VAL A 324 -20.44 -0.76 26.85
C VAL A 324 -19.76 0.60 27.06
N GLN A 325 -18.42 0.66 26.98
CA GLN A 325 -17.68 1.92 26.89
C GLN A 325 -17.72 2.48 25.46
N PRO A 326 -17.89 3.80 25.26
CA PRO A 326 -17.87 4.43 23.94
C PRO A 326 -16.46 4.58 23.37
N CYS A 327 -16.39 4.68 22.04
CA CYS A 327 -15.22 4.72 21.18
C CYS A 327 -14.27 5.88 21.54
N VAL A 328 -13.10 5.59 22.14
CA VAL A 328 -12.21 6.62 22.69
C VAL A 328 -11.19 7.10 21.64
N ALA A 329 -11.28 8.37 21.23
CA ALA A 329 -10.13 9.10 20.71
C ALA A 329 -9.30 9.57 21.91
N SER A 330 -7.99 9.29 21.93
CA SER A 330 -7.12 9.65 23.05
C SER A 330 -5.94 10.47 22.58
N ALA A 331 -5.75 11.65 23.16
CA ALA A 331 -4.50 12.37 23.13
C ALA A 331 -3.45 11.66 24.01
N GLY A 332 -2.17 11.71 23.64
CA GLY A 332 -1.09 11.17 24.49
C GLY A 332 -1.06 11.83 25.87
N ALA A 333 -0.68 11.08 26.91
CA ALA A 333 -0.51 11.62 28.25
C ALA A 333 0.60 12.71 28.24
N PRO A 334 0.40 13.86 28.90
CA PRO A 334 1.48 14.84 29.05
C PRO A 334 2.65 14.20 29.80
N PRO A 335 3.92 14.54 29.48
CA PRO A 335 5.05 14.05 30.25
C PRO A 335 4.88 14.43 31.72
N GLU A 336 5.08 13.47 32.64
CA GLU A 336 5.15 13.76 34.06
C GLU A 336 6.17 14.89 34.28
N ALA A 337 5.70 15.97 34.90
CA ALA A 337 6.55 17.09 35.25
C ALA A 337 7.75 16.57 36.06
N PRO A 338 9.00 16.89 35.70
CA PRO A 338 10.14 16.48 36.47
C PRO A 338 9.99 17.01 37.90
N ALA A 339 10.19 16.13 38.88
CA ALA A 339 10.17 16.45 40.29
C ALA A 339 10.99 17.73 40.56
N ALA A 340 10.38 18.64 41.32
CA ALA A 340 10.88 19.96 41.65
C ALA A 340 12.41 20.05 41.80
N LEU A 341 13.07 20.60 40.79
CA LEU A 341 14.39 21.17 40.90
C LEU A 341 14.23 22.68 41.07
N SER A 342 14.90 23.17 42.10
CA SER A 342 15.02 24.54 42.58
C SER A 342 15.11 25.58 41.47
N GLN A 343 14.42 26.70 41.71
CA GLN A 343 14.47 27.96 40.97
C GLN A 343 15.92 28.32 40.59
N ASP A 344 16.19 28.37 39.29
CA ASP A 344 17.23 29.24 38.77
C ASP A 344 16.68 30.00 37.56
N SER A 345 16.75 31.32 37.65
CA SER A 345 16.21 32.27 36.69
C SER A 345 17.14 32.38 35.49
N GLY A 346 16.81 31.68 34.41
CA GLY A 346 17.45 31.82 33.11
C GLY A 346 16.41 31.65 32.02
N SER A 347 16.17 32.71 31.25
CA SER A 347 15.31 32.72 30.06
C SER A 347 15.78 31.66 29.05
N SER A 348 15.14 30.50 29.06
CA SER A 348 15.25 29.52 27.99
C SER A 348 13.97 29.61 27.16
N ASP A 349 14.13 30.12 25.94
CA ASP A 349 13.08 30.06 24.92
C ASP A 349 12.74 28.57 24.69
N PRO A 350 11.52 28.10 25.01
CA PRO A 350 11.14 26.75 24.66
C PRO A 350 11.16 26.70 23.13
N GLY A 351 11.88 25.76 22.53
CA GLY A 351 12.11 25.70 21.10
C GLY A 351 10.84 25.81 20.21
N PRO A 352 11.00 25.75 18.87
CA PRO A 352 9.90 26.00 17.94
C PRO A 352 8.65 25.16 18.27
N ARG A 353 7.54 25.85 18.54
CA ARG A 353 6.29 25.24 18.99
C ARG A 353 5.67 24.37 17.88
N PRO A 354 5.07 23.21 18.20
CA PRO A 354 4.41 22.38 17.20
C PRO A 354 3.21 23.13 16.61
N TYR A 355 3.17 23.22 15.28
CA TYR A 355 2.08 23.84 14.52
C TYR A 355 1.35 22.78 13.70
N LEU A 356 0.09 22.49 14.05
CA LEU A 356 -0.68 21.40 13.46
C LEU A 356 0.12 20.08 13.54
N CYS A 357 0.06 19.22 12.55
CA CYS A 357 0.86 17.98 12.51
C CYS A 357 2.14 18.17 11.68
N THR A 358 2.71 19.39 11.64
CA THR A 358 3.91 19.68 10.84
C THR A 358 5.08 18.83 11.33
N GLY A 359 5.70 18.07 10.41
CA GLY A 359 6.83 17.19 10.74
C GLY A 359 6.41 15.79 11.22
N TYR A 360 5.13 15.54 11.47
CA TYR A 360 4.64 14.27 12.00
C TYR A 360 4.35 13.23 10.93
N ASP A 361 4.48 11.96 11.33
CA ASP A 361 4.16 10.81 10.49
C ASP A 361 2.80 10.23 10.86
N CYS A 362 2.06 9.79 9.84
CA CYS A 362 0.72 9.25 10.00
C CYS A 362 0.70 7.79 9.56
N TYR A 363 0.21 6.90 10.42
CA TYR A 363 0.10 5.46 10.16
C TYR A 363 -1.37 5.07 10.10
N LEU A 364 -1.80 4.58 8.93
CA LEU A 364 -3.20 4.24 8.65
C LEU A 364 -3.34 2.77 8.24
N VAL A 365 -4.40 2.11 8.69
CA VAL A 365 -4.67 0.74 8.23
C VAL A 365 -5.13 0.74 6.77
N ARG A 366 -6.01 1.68 6.39
CA ARG A 366 -6.50 1.84 5.01
C ARG A 366 -6.00 3.13 4.37
N GLU A 367 -5.84 3.11 3.05
CA GLU A 367 -5.52 4.30 2.27
C GLU A 367 -6.58 5.38 2.51
N PRO A 368 -6.18 6.62 2.86
CA PRO A 368 -7.13 7.68 3.18
C PRO A 368 -7.89 8.10 1.92
N CYS A 369 -9.20 8.32 2.07
CA CYS A 369 -10.02 8.88 1.00
C CYS A 369 -9.66 10.35 0.71
N ALA A 370 -10.23 10.95 -0.34
CA ALA A 370 -9.96 12.35 -0.70
C ALA A 370 -10.11 13.34 0.47
N MET A 371 -11.17 13.21 1.27
CA MET A 371 -11.38 14.05 2.47
C MET A 371 -10.25 13.87 3.48
N CYS A 372 -9.92 12.63 3.84
CA CYS A 372 -8.87 12.33 4.81
C CYS A 372 -7.49 12.75 4.31
N ALA A 373 -7.18 12.46 3.05
CA ALA A 373 -5.90 12.82 2.44
C ALA A 373 -5.73 14.35 2.36
N MET A 374 -6.80 15.09 2.06
CA MET A 374 -6.79 16.56 2.07
C MET A 374 -6.71 17.12 3.49
N ALA A 375 -7.38 16.51 4.47
CA ALA A 375 -7.21 16.87 5.88
C ALA A 375 -5.75 16.72 6.31
N LEU A 376 -5.07 15.64 5.92
CA LEU A 376 -3.64 15.44 6.18
C LEU A 376 -2.75 16.48 5.47
N VAL A 377 -3.14 16.95 4.27
CA VAL A 377 -2.49 18.10 3.62
C VAL A 377 -2.65 19.37 4.48
N HIS A 378 -3.87 19.67 4.92
CA HIS A 378 -4.16 20.83 5.76
C HIS A 378 -3.46 20.76 7.13
N SER A 379 -3.33 19.56 7.70
CA SER A 379 -2.58 19.30 8.93
C SER A 379 -1.06 19.30 8.73
N ARG A 380 -0.57 19.44 7.50
CA ARG A 380 0.84 19.53 7.14
C ARG A 380 1.70 18.33 7.55
N VAL A 381 1.13 17.12 7.55
CA VAL A 381 1.88 15.90 7.89
C VAL A 381 3.12 15.73 7.00
N ARG A 382 4.17 15.12 7.53
CA ARG A 382 5.42 14.85 6.80
C ARG A 382 5.29 13.63 5.89
N ARG A 383 4.67 12.57 6.40
CA ARG A 383 4.56 11.27 5.73
C ARG A 383 3.31 10.53 6.13
N VAL A 384 2.77 9.75 5.21
CA VAL A 384 1.67 8.83 5.42
C VAL A 384 2.10 7.42 5.01
N VAL A 385 1.93 6.47 5.92
CA VAL A 385 2.19 5.05 5.73
C VAL A 385 0.85 4.33 5.83
N PHE A 386 0.51 3.49 4.86
CA PHE A 386 -0.76 2.75 4.88
C PHE A 386 -0.63 1.29 4.45
N CYS A 387 -1.54 0.44 4.94
CA CYS A 387 -1.49 -1.01 4.68
C CYS A 387 -2.31 -1.43 3.46
N GLU A 388 -3.59 -1.05 3.44
CA GLU A 388 -4.58 -1.49 2.45
C GLU A 388 -4.88 -0.35 1.45
N PRO A 389 -4.52 -0.47 0.16
CA PRO A 389 -4.88 0.54 -0.85
C PRO A 389 -6.40 0.57 -1.09
N ASP A 390 -6.93 1.72 -1.48
CA ASP A 390 -8.34 1.92 -1.85
C ASP A 390 -8.42 2.47 -3.27
N ALA A 391 -8.66 1.60 -4.23
CA ALA A 391 -8.72 1.99 -5.64
C ALA A 391 -9.92 2.91 -5.97
N ALA A 392 -11.00 2.86 -5.21
CA ALA A 392 -12.26 3.55 -5.52
C ALA A 392 -12.36 4.94 -4.86
N HIS A 393 -11.77 5.09 -3.67
CA HIS A 393 -11.86 6.34 -2.92
C HIS A 393 -10.50 6.85 -2.40
N GLY A 394 -9.47 5.99 -2.41
CA GLY A 394 -8.12 6.31 -1.94
C GLY A 394 -7.46 7.40 -2.76
N ALA A 395 -6.80 8.31 -2.06
CA ALA A 395 -6.26 9.53 -2.65
C ALA A 395 -4.73 9.63 -2.61
N LEU A 396 -4.03 8.53 -2.34
CA LEU A 396 -2.56 8.43 -2.30
C LEU A 396 -1.97 7.55 -3.41
N GLY A 397 -2.78 7.07 -4.33
CA GLY A 397 -2.37 6.13 -5.37
C GLY A 397 -3.50 5.28 -5.93
N GLY A 398 -4.64 5.22 -5.23
CA GLY A 398 -5.88 4.61 -5.70
C GLY A 398 -6.57 5.42 -6.81
N SER A 399 -7.63 6.15 -6.46
CA SER A 399 -8.36 7.02 -7.40
C SER A 399 -7.66 8.36 -7.65
N PHE A 400 -6.98 8.90 -6.64
CA PHE A 400 -6.30 10.19 -6.73
C PHE A 400 -4.86 10.10 -6.20
N LYS A 401 -4.06 11.13 -6.50
CA LYS A 401 -2.71 11.30 -5.96
C LYS A 401 -2.57 12.68 -5.30
N LEU A 402 -3.46 13.00 -4.38
CA LEU A 402 -3.55 14.33 -3.74
C LEU A 402 -2.24 14.75 -3.08
N HIS A 403 -1.54 13.83 -2.42
CA HIS A 403 -0.25 14.10 -1.79
C HIS A 403 0.85 14.58 -2.76
N ALA A 404 0.67 14.37 -4.07
CA ALA A 404 1.59 14.74 -5.14
C ALA A 404 0.99 15.79 -6.11
N GLU A 405 -0.20 16.33 -5.82
CA GLU A 405 -0.88 17.29 -6.69
C GLU A 405 -0.17 18.66 -6.65
N ARG A 406 0.34 19.12 -7.80
CA ARG A 406 1.28 20.26 -7.86
C ARG A 406 0.62 21.60 -7.51
N SER A 407 -0.69 21.72 -7.69
CA SER A 407 -1.45 22.94 -7.36
C SER A 407 -1.67 23.11 -5.85
N LEU A 408 -1.40 22.09 -5.03
CA LEU A 408 -1.50 22.17 -3.58
C LEU A 408 -0.24 22.77 -2.96
N ASN A 409 -0.41 23.55 -1.89
CA ASN A 409 0.69 24.26 -1.22
C ASN A 409 1.56 23.36 -0.32
N HIS A 410 1.04 22.23 0.14
CA HIS A 410 1.75 21.27 0.99
C HIS A 410 1.68 19.86 0.39
N HIS A 411 2.77 19.12 0.52
CA HIS A 411 2.91 17.77 -0.01
C HIS A 411 3.57 16.88 1.05
N TYR A 412 3.25 15.59 1.04
CA TYR A 412 3.83 14.62 1.96
C TYR A 412 4.21 13.34 1.24
N GLN A 413 5.10 12.56 1.86
CA GLN A 413 5.48 11.25 1.33
C GLN A 413 4.37 10.23 1.60
N ALA A 414 4.07 9.37 0.62
CA ALA A 414 3.13 8.26 0.79
C ALA A 414 3.83 6.93 0.53
N ALA A 415 3.46 5.90 1.28
CA ALA A 415 4.01 4.56 1.10
C ALA A 415 3.05 3.41 1.49
N CYS A 416 3.17 2.28 0.79
CA CYS A 416 2.28 1.11 0.82
C CYS A 416 3.04 -0.23 1.02
N THR A 417 2.31 -1.30 1.39
CA THR A 417 2.82 -2.65 1.73
C THR A 417 3.35 -3.51 0.57
N LEU A 418 4.22 -4.49 0.90
CA LEU A 418 4.96 -5.40 0.00
C LEU A 418 4.09 -6.20 -0.98
N THR A 419 2.91 -6.63 -0.56
CA THR A 419 2.07 -7.59 -1.28
C THR A 419 1.59 -7.05 -2.64
N ASN A 420 1.31 -5.74 -2.71
CA ASN A 420 0.93 -5.07 -3.95
C ASN A 420 2.08 -4.96 -4.95
N HIS A 421 3.34 -4.95 -4.48
CA HIS A 421 4.50 -4.92 -5.36
C HIS A 421 4.64 -6.24 -6.13
N VAL A 422 4.56 -7.36 -5.41
CA VAL A 422 4.76 -8.70 -5.99
C VAL A 422 3.56 -9.11 -6.86
N TYR A 423 2.35 -9.02 -6.31
CA TYR A 423 1.17 -9.59 -6.96
C TYR A 423 0.30 -8.56 -7.68
N GLY A 424 0.61 -7.27 -7.56
CA GLY A 424 -0.19 -6.18 -8.11
C GLY A 424 -1.35 -5.77 -7.19
N PRO A 425 -1.87 -4.54 -7.33
CA PRO A 425 -2.94 -4.04 -6.50
C PRO A 425 -4.24 -4.83 -6.73
N CYS A 426 -5.00 -5.04 -5.67
CA CYS A 426 -6.38 -5.53 -5.75
C CYS A 426 -7.32 -4.43 -5.27
N ALA A 427 -8.21 -3.99 -6.14
CA ALA A 427 -9.24 -3.02 -5.77
C ALA A 427 -10.24 -3.63 -4.78
N PRO A 428 -10.83 -2.83 -3.88
CA PRO A 428 -11.91 -3.27 -3.01
C PRO A 428 -13.06 -3.92 -3.81
N ASN A 429 -13.61 -5.02 -3.30
CA ASN A 429 -14.71 -5.79 -3.94
C ASN A 429 -14.39 -6.36 -5.33
N GLN A 430 -13.12 -6.36 -5.76
CA GLN A 430 -12.70 -6.94 -7.04
C GLN A 430 -11.79 -8.15 -6.87
N ALA A 431 -11.61 -8.68 -5.67
CA ALA A 431 -10.74 -9.82 -5.44
C ALA A 431 -11.21 -11.07 -6.21
N ALA A 432 -12.51 -11.28 -6.39
CA ALA A 432 -13.04 -12.32 -7.27
C ALA A 432 -12.63 -12.17 -8.77
N SER A 433 -12.44 -10.94 -9.25
CA SER A 433 -11.99 -10.63 -10.62
C SER A 433 -10.49 -10.36 -10.74
N TRP A 434 -9.79 -10.29 -9.61
CA TRP A 434 -8.39 -9.90 -9.56
C TRP A 434 -7.52 -10.93 -10.28
N CYS A 435 -6.50 -10.44 -10.98
CA CYS A 435 -5.49 -11.28 -11.61
C CYS A 435 -4.13 -10.85 -11.06
N PRO A 436 -3.33 -11.81 -10.55
CA PRO A 436 -1.97 -11.49 -10.14
C PRO A 436 -1.17 -10.94 -11.32
N ARG A 437 -0.33 -9.95 -11.04
CA ARG A 437 0.68 -9.44 -11.96
C ARG A 437 1.58 -10.59 -12.45
N LYS A 438 2.03 -10.47 -13.70
CA LYS A 438 3.07 -11.36 -14.25
C LYS A 438 4.45 -10.98 -13.70
N TYR A 439 5.24 -11.98 -13.34
CA TYR A 439 6.65 -11.82 -12.97
C TYR A 439 7.48 -11.32 -14.15
N ALA A 440 8.48 -10.49 -13.84
CA ALA A 440 9.34 -9.89 -14.86
C ALA A 440 10.39 -10.90 -15.36
N ASP A 441 10.91 -11.72 -14.42
CA ASP A 441 12.06 -12.60 -14.67
C ASP A 441 11.66 -14.02 -15.13
N ASN A 442 10.36 -14.30 -15.25
CA ASN A 442 9.83 -15.64 -15.53
C ASN A 442 8.78 -15.60 -16.64
N LYS A 443 8.32 -16.77 -17.15
CA LYS A 443 7.21 -16.84 -18.13
C LYS A 443 5.85 -16.54 -17.49
N GLY A 444 5.76 -15.40 -16.82
CA GLY A 444 4.58 -14.90 -16.12
C GLY A 444 4.43 -15.37 -14.69
N ARG A 445 4.74 -16.65 -14.38
CA ARG A 445 4.55 -17.27 -13.05
C ARG A 445 5.71 -18.18 -12.68
N TYR A 446 5.91 -18.44 -11.39
CA TYR A 446 7.00 -19.25 -10.86
C TYR A 446 6.52 -20.05 -9.66
N LEU A 447 6.47 -21.38 -9.82
CA LEU A 447 5.69 -22.26 -8.92
C LEU A 447 6.12 -22.14 -7.44
N TRP A 448 7.42 -22.05 -7.17
CA TRP A 448 7.92 -21.89 -5.80
C TRP A 448 7.48 -20.57 -5.16
N THR A 449 7.67 -19.46 -5.87
CA THR A 449 7.25 -18.12 -5.40
C THR A 449 5.74 -18.11 -5.17
N ASP A 450 4.97 -18.66 -6.09
CA ASP A 450 3.52 -18.68 -5.99
C ASP A 450 3.00 -19.57 -4.85
N ALA A 451 3.66 -20.70 -4.57
CA ALA A 451 3.33 -21.53 -3.41
C ALA A 451 3.45 -20.74 -2.10
N PHE A 452 4.57 -20.02 -1.93
CA PHE A 452 4.76 -19.13 -0.78
C PHE A 452 3.75 -17.97 -0.79
N GLY A 453 3.42 -17.43 -1.97
CA GLY A 453 2.39 -16.41 -2.14
C GLY A 453 1.02 -16.81 -1.61
N VAL A 454 0.57 -18.01 -1.97
CA VAL A 454 -0.69 -18.56 -1.46
C VAL A 454 -0.64 -18.65 0.07
N VAL A 455 0.41 -19.24 0.64
CA VAL A 455 0.53 -19.40 2.09
C VAL A 455 0.60 -18.04 2.82
N ASN A 456 1.23 -17.03 2.22
CA ASN A 456 1.26 -15.66 2.74
C ASN A 456 -0.15 -15.03 2.73
N PHE A 457 -0.90 -15.15 1.62
CA PHE A 457 -2.27 -14.65 1.56
C PHE A 457 -3.19 -15.33 2.57
N LEU A 458 -3.05 -16.64 2.76
CA LEU A 458 -3.81 -17.37 3.78
C LEU A 458 -3.45 -16.92 5.19
N THR A 459 -2.15 -16.71 5.44
CA THR A 459 -1.66 -16.15 6.71
C THR A 459 -2.30 -14.79 6.97
N LEU A 460 -2.26 -13.88 5.98
CA LEU A 460 -2.89 -12.56 6.08
C LEU A 460 -4.40 -12.64 6.27
N ALA A 461 -5.08 -13.54 5.55
CA ALA A 461 -6.52 -13.73 5.68
C ALA A 461 -6.91 -14.06 7.13
N ALA A 462 -6.23 -15.03 7.77
CA ALA A 462 -6.59 -15.41 9.13
C ALA A 462 -6.14 -14.36 10.17
N GLU A 463 -4.97 -13.75 10.00
CA GLU A 463 -4.47 -12.73 10.92
C GLU A 463 -5.35 -11.47 10.89
N THR A 464 -5.85 -11.08 9.71
CA THR A 464 -6.66 -9.87 9.53
C THR A 464 -8.17 -10.10 9.59
N GLY A 465 -8.63 -11.33 9.38
CA GLY A 465 -10.05 -11.62 9.17
C GLY A 465 -10.60 -11.03 7.87
N SER A 466 -9.75 -10.77 6.88
CA SER A 466 -10.17 -10.22 5.58
C SER A 466 -10.35 -11.33 4.54
N VAL A 467 -11.57 -11.44 4.03
CA VAL A 467 -11.95 -12.38 2.96
C VAL A 467 -11.26 -12.02 1.64
N THR A 468 -10.88 -10.76 1.42
CA THR A 468 -10.16 -10.30 0.23
C THR A 468 -8.86 -11.09 0.01
N TRP A 469 -8.08 -11.33 1.07
CA TRP A 469 -6.84 -12.11 0.96
C TRP A 469 -7.11 -13.57 0.60
N LEU A 470 -8.21 -14.14 1.11
CA LEU A 470 -8.62 -15.50 0.79
C LEU A 470 -9.03 -15.62 -0.68
N GLU A 471 -9.80 -14.66 -1.19
CA GLU A 471 -10.15 -14.58 -2.61
C GLU A 471 -8.91 -14.38 -3.50
N GLN A 472 -7.95 -13.54 -3.09
CA GLN A 472 -6.69 -13.40 -3.82
C GLN A 472 -5.88 -14.69 -3.84
N ALA A 473 -5.88 -15.49 -2.76
CA ALA A 473 -5.27 -16.82 -2.77
C ALA A 473 -5.96 -17.75 -3.79
N GLU A 474 -7.29 -17.73 -3.88
CA GLU A 474 -8.06 -18.50 -4.87
C GLU A 474 -7.71 -18.12 -6.32
N ARG A 475 -7.60 -16.81 -6.57
CA ARG A 475 -7.19 -16.28 -7.87
C ARG A 475 -5.75 -16.62 -8.21
N LEU A 476 -4.85 -16.58 -7.22
CA LEU A 476 -3.45 -16.95 -7.39
C LEU A 476 -3.32 -18.42 -7.77
N ILE A 477 -4.07 -19.31 -7.10
CA ILE A 477 -4.18 -20.74 -7.41
C ILE A 477 -4.69 -20.95 -8.84
N SER A 478 -5.81 -20.32 -9.19
CA SER A 478 -6.41 -20.45 -10.52
C SER A 478 -5.42 -20.03 -11.61
N ALA A 479 -4.74 -18.89 -11.41
CA ALA A 479 -3.78 -18.38 -12.37
C ALA A 479 -2.49 -19.23 -12.46
N VAL A 480 -2.08 -19.94 -11.39
CA VAL A 480 -1.02 -20.97 -11.48
C VAL A 480 -1.51 -22.13 -12.34
N HIS A 481 -2.68 -22.68 -12.07
CA HIS A 481 -3.22 -23.81 -12.82
C HIS A 481 -3.42 -23.49 -14.30
N ASP A 482 -3.86 -22.26 -14.62
CA ASP A 482 -4.07 -21.83 -16.00
C ASP A 482 -2.79 -21.46 -16.75
N THR A 483 -1.68 -21.23 -16.04
CA THR A 483 -0.38 -20.89 -16.64
C THR A 483 0.56 -22.08 -16.61
N LEU A 484 0.86 -22.60 -15.41
CA LEU A 484 1.85 -23.64 -15.17
C LEU A 484 1.28 -25.06 -15.32
N GLY A 485 -0.04 -25.23 -15.25
CA GLY A 485 -0.73 -26.49 -15.57
C GLY A 485 -0.99 -26.72 -17.06
N LYS A 486 -0.43 -25.86 -17.92
CA LYS A 486 -0.51 -25.96 -19.39
C LYS A 486 0.87 -26.03 -20.02
N THR A 487 0.92 -26.42 -21.29
CA THR A 487 2.12 -26.36 -22.14
C THR A 487 2.70 -24.94 -22.22
N ARG A 488 3.96 -24.80 -22.63
CA ARG A 488 4.68 -23.50 -22.64
C ARG A 488 4.06 -22.44 -23.54
N ASP A 489 3.34 -22.86 -24.58
CA ASP A 489 2.56 -22.03 -25.49
C ASP A 489 1.14 -21.74 -24.98
N GLY A 490 0.73 -22.35 -23.86
CA GLY A 490 -0.59 -22.23 -23.26
C GLY A 490 -1.70 -22.99 -23.98
N SER A 491 -1.38 -23.78 -25.02
CA SER A 491 -2.38 -24.38 -25.91
C SER A 491 -3.13 -25.56 -25.28
N ARG A 492 -2.48 -26.36 -24.43
CA ARG A 492 -3.07 -27.58 -23.85
C ARG A 492 -2.73 -27.75 -22.39
N ARG A 493 -3.62 -28.38 -21.62
CA ARG A 493 -3.32 -28.84 -20.25
C ARG A 493 -2.27 -29.94 -20.28
N LEU A 494 -1.49 -30.05 -19.21
CA LEU A 494 -0.45 -31.08 -19.10
C LEU A 494 -1.06 -32.46 -18.83
N GLY A 495 -0.44 -33.51 -19.38
CA GLY A 495 -0.79 -34.90 -19.10
C GLY A 495 -2.29 -35.18 -19.21
N SER A 496 -2.86 -35.72 -18.12
CA SER A 496 -4.29 -36.06 -18.01
C SER A 496 -5.14 -34.97 -17.34
N ALA A 497 -4.59 -33.76 -17.13
CA ALA A 497 -5.30 -32.69 -16.41
C ALA A 497 -6.52 -32.16 -17.19
N THR A 498 -7.62 -31.94 -16.47
CA THR A 498 -8.86 -31.34 -16.97
C THR A 498 -9.11 -29.99 -16.30
N ALA A 499 -10.24 -29.34 -16.57
CA ALA A 499 -10.61 -28.12 -15.85
C ALA A 499 -10.98 -28.40 -14.39
N GLU A 500 -11.58 -29.57 -14.15
CA GLU A 500 -12.05 -30.05 -12.85
C GLU A 500 -10.90 -30.65 -12.03
N GLU A 501 -9.93 -31.28 -12.69
CA GLU A 501 -8.74 -31.90 -12.09
C GLU A 501 -7.45 -31.29 -12.64
N PRO A 502 -7.18 -30.00 -12.34
CA PRO A 502 -6.14 -29.22 -13.02
C PRO A 502 -4.70 -29.65 -12.69
N THR A 503 -4.50 -30.48 -11.66
CA THR A 503 -3.18 -30.89 -11.17
C THR A 503 -2.73 -32.28 -11.66
N ARG A 504 -3.59 -33.04 -12.36
CA ARG A 504 -3.28 -34.43 -12.80
C ARG A 504 -2.22 -34.57 -13.88
N GLY A 505 -1.72 -33.46 -14.39
CA GLY A 505 -0.58 -33.40 -15.32
C GLY A 505 0.71 -32.93 -14.67
N GLY A 506 0.71 -32.72 -13.35
CA GLY A 506 1.77 -31.96 -12.69
C GLY A 506 1.69 -30.46 -12.99
N LEU A 507 2.75 -29.72 -12.64
CA LEU A 507 2.84 -28.28 -12.86
C LEU A 507 4.28 -27.91 -13.28
N ARG A 508 4.38 -27.06 -14.31
CA ARG A 508 5.67 -26.50 -14.74
C ARG A 508 6.30 -25.63 -13.67
N ILE A 509 7.62 -25.51 -13.73
CA ILE A 509 8.40 -24.60 -12.88
C ILE A 509 8.10 -23.13 -13.24
N GLY A 510 8.05 -22.82 -14.54
CA GLY A 510 7.82 -21.46 -15.04
C GLY A 510 9.08 -20.72 -15.54
N LYS A 511 10.18 -21.45 -15.77
CA LYS A 511 11.45 -20.90 -16.25
C LYS A 511 11.35 -20.32 -17.68
N VAL A 512 12.16 -19.31 -17.94
CA VAL A 512 12.24 -18.63 -19.24
C VAL A 512 12.68 -19.60 -20.34
N HIS A 513 13.74 -20.36 -20.10
CA HIS A 513 14.29 -21.32 -21.05
C HIS A 513 13.44 -22.61 -21.11
N ASP A 514 13.51 -23.33 -22.23
CA ASP A 514 12.87 -24.64 -22.36
C ASP A 514 13.66 -25.74 -21.64
N GLU A 515 13.11 -26.96 -21.60
CA GLU A 515 13.72 -28.12 -20.94
C GLU A 515 15.03 -28.63 -21.57
N GLY A 516 15.47 -28.07 -22.70
CA GLY A 516 16.78 -28.34 -23.29
C GLY A 516 17.91 -27.52 -22.64
N HIS A 517 17.58 -26.45 -21.91
CA HIS A 517 18.53 -25.60 -21.22
C HIS A 517 18.86 -26.13 -19.80
N PRO A 518 20.11 -25.94 -19.28
CA PRO A 518 20.46 -26.34 -17.93
C PRO A 518 19.56 -25.71 -16.83
N ASP A 519 19.22 -24.43 -16.98
CA ASP A 519 18.20 -23.73 -16.17
C ASP A 519 16.84 -23.71 -16.88
N GLY A 520 16.50 -24.82 -17.52
CA GLY A 520 15.29 -24.99 -18.31
C GLY A 520 14.02 -25.16 -17.49
N ASP A 521 12.88 -25.07 -18.14
CA ASP A 521 11.61 -25.48 -17.57
C ASP A 521 11.54 -27.01 -17.39
N GLY A 522 10.45 -27.52 -16.83
CA GLY A 522 10.31 -28.92 -16.44
C GLY A 522 9.43 -29.02 -15.20
N GLN A 523 9.61 -30.08 -14.41
CA GLN A 523 8.95 -30.23 -13.11
C GLN A 523 9.97 -30.66 -12.04
N TYR A 524 9.93 -29.99 -10.87
CA TYR A 524 10.73 -30.35 -9.69
C TYR A 524 9.82 -30.96 -8.63
N TYR A 525 10.21 -32.11 -8.06
CA TYR A 525 9.40 -32.79 -7.05
C TYR A 525 9.11 -31.90 -5.84
N HIS A 526 10.14 -31.25 -5.28
CA HIS A 526 9.99 -30.35 -4.13
C HIS A 526 9.17 -29.08 -4.44
N TYR A 527 9.05 -28.65 -5.70
CA TYR A 527 8.16 -27.53 -6.05
C TYR A 527 6.70 -27.98 -6.03
N LEU A 528 6.45 -29.21 -6.52
CA LEU A 528 5.12 -29.82 -6.48
C LEU A 528 4.68 -30.07 -5.03
N THR A 529 5.59 -30.52 -4.14
CA THR A 529 5.26 -30.70 -2.71
C THR A 529 4.93 -29.37 -2.03
N LYS A 530 5.68 -28.29 -2.28
CA LYS A 530 5.33 -26.95 -1.74
C LYS A 530 3.99 -26.45 -2.25
N TRP A 531 3.67 -26.69 -3.52
CA TRP A 531 2.36 -26.34 -4.06
C TRP A 531 1.23 -27.19 -3.46
N ALA A 532 1.44 -28.49 -3.30
CA ALA A 532 0.49 -29.39 -2.63
C ALA A 532 0.25 -28.97 -1.17
N PHE A 533 1.31 -28.57 -0.45
CA PHE A 533 1.20 -27.97 0.87
C PHE A 533 0.34 -26.69 0.85
N ALA A 534 0.59 -25.77 -0.07
CA ALA A 534 -0.19 -24.53 -0.19
C ALA A 534 -1.70 -24.79 -0.45
N LEU A 535 -2.02 -25.76 -1.33
CA LEU A 535 -3.39 -26.20 -1.58
C LEU A 535 -4.03 -26.83 -0.33
N ASN A 536 -3.28 -27.63 0.42
CA ASN A 536 -3.76 -28.17 1.68
C ASN A 536 -4.06 -27.07 2.72
N ARG A 537 -3.19 -26.06 2.84
CA ARG A 537 -3.45 -24.90 3.71
C ARG A 537 -4.73 -24.18 3.28
N MET A 538 -4.93 -24.00 1.97
CA MET A 538 -6.15 -23.41 1.43
C MET A 538 -7.40 -24.23 1.83
N SER A 539 -7.31 -25.56 1.77
CA SER A 539 -8.37 -26.47 2.20
C SER A 539 -8.79 -26.21 3.65
N LEU A 540 -7.82 -26.04 4.55
CA LEU A 540 -8.07 -25.82 5.97
C LEU A 540 -8.66 -24.44 6.27
N VAL A 541 -8.11 -23.39 5.64
CA VAL A 541 -8.54 -21.99 5.84
C VAL A 541 -9.92 -21.73 5.25
N ARG A 542 -10.19 -22.24 4.04
CA ARG A 542 -11.49 -22.09 3.37
C ARG A 542 -12.55 -23.07 3.88
N GLY A 543 -12.14 -24.18 4.49
CA GLY A 543 -13.05 -25.28 4.84
C GLY A 543 -13.55 -26.06 3.62
N ASP A 544 -12.83 -26.00 2.49
CA ASP A 544 -13.25 -26.65 1.25
C ASP A 544 -12.29 -27.82 0.92
N PRO A 545 -12.73 -29.09 1.04
CA PRO A 545 -11.88 -30.26 0.83
C PRO A 545 -11.39 -30.41 -0.61
N LYS A 546 -11.94 -29.66 -1.59
CA LYS A 546 -11.50 -29.74 -2.98
C LYS A 546 -10.02 -29.41 -3.14
N TYR A 547 -9.48 -28.49 -2.34
CA TYR A 547 -8.08 -28.10 -2.45
C TYR A 547 -7.15 -29.21 -1.95
N ASN A 548 -7.51 -29.93 -0.88
CA ASN A 548 -6.75 -31.11 -0.46
C ASN A 548 -6.85 -32.24 -1.49
N ARG A 549 -8.01 -32.44 -2.12
CA ARG A 549 -8.14 -33.41 -3.24
C ARG A 549 -7.21 -33.06 -4.41
N MET A 550 -7.15 -31.79 -4.82
CA MET A 550 -6.22 -31.34 -5.87
C MET A 550 -4.75 -31.56 -5.49
N ALA A 551 -4.40 -31.39 -4.20
CA ALA A 551 -3.07 -31.65 -3.69
C ALA A 551 -2.71 -33.14 -3.72
N VAL A 552 -3.63 -34.01 -3.29
CA VAL A 552 -3.48 -35.47 -3.37
C VAL A 552 -3.30 -35.92 -4.82
N GLN A 553 -4.17 -35.46 -5.72
CA GLN A 553 -4.09 -35.74 -7.15
C GLN A 553 -2.75 -35.31 -7.76
N LEU A 554 -2.19 -34.18 -7.32
CA LEU A 554 -0.89 -33.73 -7.78
C LEU A 554 0.21 -34.72 -7.39
N MET A 555 0.19 -35.20 -6.15
CA MET A 555 1.19 -36.15 -5.65
C MET A 555 1.05 -37.52 -6.31
N GLU A 556 -0.17 -38.04 -6.45
CA GLU A 556 -0.45 -39.30 -7.16
C GLU A 556 0.00 -39.24 -8.62
N ALA A 557 -0.25 -38.12 -9.30
CA ALA A 557 0.13 -37.94 -10.70
C ALA A 557 1.65 -37.79 -10.87
N ALA A 558 2.34 -37.12 -9.95
CA ALA A 558 3.77 -36.86 -10.10
C ALA A 558 4.65 -38.03 -9.63
N HIS A 559 4.35 -38.62 -8.47
CA HIS A 559 5.21 -39.59 -7.80
C HIS A 559 5.77 -40.71 -8.69
N PRO A 560 4.98 -41.43 -9.52
CA PRO A 560 5.51 -42.53 -10.34
C PRO A 560 6.52 -42.10 -11.41
N HIS A 561 6.60 -40.80 -11.73
CA HIS A 561 7.54 -40.26 -12.69
C HIS A 561 8.84 -39.77 -12.06
N PHE A 562 8.82 -39.49 -10.75
CA PHE A 562 10.01 -39.10 -10.00
C PHE A 562 10.63 -40.26 -9.25
N VAL A 563 9.85 -41.24 -8.79
CA VAL A 563 10.29 -42.34 -7.93
C VAL A 563 10.29 -43.66 -8.70
N HIS A 564 11.42 -44.35 -8.65
CA HIS A 564 11.64 -45.59 -9.39
C HIS A 564 12.15 -46.70 -8.48
N GLY A 565 11.80 -47.95 -8.82
CA GLY A 565 12.17 -49.09 -8.00
C GLY A 565 11.36 -49.22 -6.71
N SER A 566 10.14 -48.65 -6.67
CA SER A 566 9.13 -48.83 -5.62
C SER A 566 8.99 -50.31 -5.23
N GLY A 567 9.04 -50.59 -3.93
CA GLY A 567 9.03 -51.96 -3.38
C GLY A 567 10.30 -52.80 -3.62
N SER A 568 11.39 -52.20 -4.11
CA SER A 568 12.67 -52.89 -4.37
C SER A 568 13.83 -52.28 -3.58
N SER A 569 14.96 -53.00 -3.53
CA SER A 569 16.21 -52.50 -2.93
C SER A 569 16.92 -51.40 -3.75
N ARG A 570 16.43 -51.10 -4.98
CA ARG A 570 16.96 -50.05 -5.87
C ARG A 570 16.08 -48.80 -5.92
N LEU A 571 15.31 -48.56 -4.85
CA LEU A 571 14.48 -47.38 -4.71
C LEU A 571 15.33 -46.10 -4.79
N HIS A 572 14.99 -45.22 -5.73
CA HIS A 572 15.64 -43.93 -5.92
C HIS A 572 14.68 -42.95 -6.57
N MET A 573 15.01 -41.66 -6.52
CA MET A 573 14.24 -40.64 -7.22
C MET A 573 15.09 -39.67 -8.04
N TRP A 574 14.47 -39.09 -9.07
CA TRP A 574 15.04 -38.02 -9.88
C TRP A 574 14.69 -36.66 -9.30
N TRP A 575 15.60 -35.70 -9.40
CA TRP A 575 15.40 -34.34 -8.91
C TRP A 575 14.49 -33.54 -9.84
N LYS A 576 14.66 -33.71 -11.16
CA LYS A 576 13.93 -32.97 -12.19
C LYS A 576 13.56 -33.84 -13.38
N VAL A 577 12.33 -33.68 -13.87
CA VAL A 577 11.80 -34.37 -15.06
C VAL A 577 11.30 -33.36 -16.10
N SER A 578 11.11 -33.85 -17.33
CA SER A 578 10.53 -33.08 -18.44
C SER A 578 9.13 -32.57 -18.14
N ILE A 579 8.66 -31.60 -18.90
CA ILE A 579 7.34 -30.98 -18.70
C ILE A 579 6.20 -32.01 -18.77
N ASP A 580 6.34 -33.00 -19.65
CA ASP A 580 5.40 -34.12 -19.82
C ASP A 580 5.66 -35.30 -18.86
N MET A 581 6.65 -35.18 -17.97
CA MET A 581 7.08 -36.20 -17.01
C MET A 581 7.52 -37.53 -17.64
N GLN A 582 7.90 -37.56 -18.91
CA GLN A 582 8.30 -38.79 -19.60
C GLN A 582 9.78 -39.14 -19.45
N ARG A 583 10.65 -38.17 -19.17
CA ARG A 583 12.10 -38.40 -19.11
C ARG A 583 12.78 -37.58 -18.00
N PRO A 584 13.91 -38.07 -17.45
CA PRO A 584 14.69 -37.29 -16.51
C PRO A 584 15.38 -36.12 -17.21
N LEU A 585 15.40 -34.97 -16.55
CA LEU A 585 16.27 -33.85 -16.89
C LEU A 585 17.48 -33.82 -15.95
N VAL A 586 17.28 -34.16 -14.68
CA VAL A 586 18.35 -34.29 -13.69
C VAL A 586 18.10 -35.54 -12.87
N ALA A 587 18.88 -36.59 -13.15
CA ALA A 587 18.69 -37.93 -12.61
C ALA A 587 19.27 -38.13 -11.19
N SER A 588 20.01 -37.15 -10.65
CA SER A 588 20.40 -37.16 -9.25
C SER A 588 19.18 -36.93 -8.35
N GLU A 589 19.25 -37.32 -7.09
CA GLU A 589 18.21 -37.07 -6.08
C GLU A 589 18.49 -35.74 -5.34
N GLY A 590 17.46 -34.92 -5.09
CA GLY A 590 17.58 -33.74 -4.24
C GLY A 590 17.83 -34.11 -2.77
N ASN A 591 18.56 -33.28 -2.03
CA ASN A 591 18.95 -33.61 -0.66
C ASN A 591 17.71 -33.85 0.24
N LEU A 592 16.72 -32.96 0.16
CA LEU A 592 15.50 -33.02 0.97
C LEU A 592 14.26 -33.57 0.26
N ASP A 593 14.32 -33.84 -1.05
CA ASP A 593 13.13 -34.27 -1.81
C ASP A 593 12.37 -35.45 -1.16
N PRO A 594 13.04 -36.52 -0.62
CA PRO A 594 12.33 -37.59 0.07
C PRO A 594 11.64 -37.15 1.37
N PHE A 595 12.26 -36.21 2.10
CA PHE A 595 11.72 -35.67 3.36
C PHE A 595 10.51 -34.78 3.09
N ASP A 596 10.60 -33.94 2.06
CA ASP A 596 9.50 -33.12 1.57
C ASP A 596 8.31 -33.96 1.15
N GLY A 597 8.56 -35.01 0.36
CA GLY A 597 7.54 -35.96 -0.06
C GLY A 597 6.88 -36.64 1.15
N LEU A 598 7.69 -37.14 2.09
CA LEU A 598 7.19 -37.81 3.29
C LEU A 598 6.26 -36.91 4.11
N VAL A 599 6.76 -35.73 4.50
CA VAL A 599 6.02 -34.80 5.36
C VAL A 599 4.77 -34.29 4.65
N THR A 600 4.89 -33.89 3.38
CA THR A 600 3.76 -33.36 2.62
C THR A 600 2.68 -34.43 2.44
N CYS A 601 3.01 -35.63 1.96
CA CYS A 601 2.02 -36.69 1.76
C CYS A 601 1.30 -37.07 3.06
N ARG A 602 2.01 -37.08 4.20
CA ARG A 602 1.39 -37.30 5.52
C ARG A 602 0.42 -36.20 5.92
N ILE A 603 0.77 -34.93 5.71
CA ILE A 603 -0.14 -33.79 5.95
C ILE A 603 -1.41 -33.91 5.09
N LEU A 604 -1.26 -34.29 3.82
CA LEU A 604 -2.39 -34.48 2.91
C LEU A 604 -3.28 -35.65 3.35
N GLN A 605 -2.67 -36.77 3.74
CA GLN A 605 -3.37 -37.97 4.24
C GLN A 605 -4.14 -37.67 5.54
N GLU A 606 -3.51 -36.99 6.49
CA GLU A 606 -4.14 -36.56 7.75
C GLU A 606 -5.35 -35.67 7.48
N THR A 607 -5.22 -34.71 6.57
CA THR A 607 -6.32 -33.81 6.19
C THR A 607 -7.44 -34.54 5.43
N ALA A 608 -7.12 -35.63 4.72
CA ALA A 608 -8.12 -36.46 4.06
C ALA A 608 -8.88 -37.38 5.03
N GLY A 609 -8.33 -37.69 6.20
CA GLY A 609 -8.94 -38.59 7.18
C GLY A 609 -9.01 -40.05 6.75
N ASP A 610 -8.24 -40.45 5.72
CA ASP A 610 -8.23 -41.82 5.19
C ASP A 610 -6.78 -42.34 5.07
N PRO A 611 -6.38 -43.37 5.83
CA PRO A 611 -5.01 -43.91 5.82
C PRO A 611 -4.61 -44.59 4.49
N ARG A 612 -5.56 -44.81 3.57
CA ARG A 612 -5.28 -45.38 2.24
C ARG A 612 -4.78 -44.32 1.26
N VAL A 613 -5.09 -43.04 1.51
CA VAL A 613 -4.66 -41.92 0.65
C VAL A 613 -3.14 -41.80 0.69
N LEU A 614 -2.49 -41.80 -0.47
CA LEU A 614 -1.03 -41.70 -0.62
C LEU A 614 -0.21 -42.78 0.13
N GLN A 615 -0.83 -43.93 0.45
CA GLN A 615 -0.18 -44.96 1.27
C GLN A 615 1.13 -45.46 0.65
N ARG A 616 1.15 -45.65 -0.68
CA ARG A 616 2.33 -46.13 -1.41
C ARG A 616 3.42 -45.07 -1.43
N GLU A 617 3.04 -43.83 -1.73
CA GLU A 617 3.93 -42.69 -1.83
C GLU A 617 4.62 -42.43 -0.49
N ILE A 618 3.88 -42.54 0.62
CA ILE A 618 4.42 -42.42 1.97
C ILE A 618 5.42 -43.56 2.24
N ALA A 619 5.09 -44.82 1.91
CA ALA A 619 5.98 -45.96 2.14
C ALA A 619 7.30 -45.85 1.36
N ASP A 620 7.25 -45.42 0.10
CA ASP A 620 8.45 -45.19 -0.70
C ASP A 620 9.32 -44.06 -0.11
N MET A 621 8.69 -42.96 0.33
CA MET A 621 9.41 -41.84 0.96
C MET A 621 10.03 -42.23 2.31
N GLU A 622 9.34 -43.02 3.13
CA GLU A 622 9.86 -43.56 4.39
C GLU A 622 11.11 -44.41 4.18
N ALA A 623 11.09 -45.31 3.19
CA ALA A 623 12.22 -46.16 2.87
C ALA A 623 13.44 -45.33 2.42
N MET A 624 13.23 -44.31 1.58
CA MET A 624 14.31 -43.41 1.14
C MET A 624 14.88 -42.58 2.31
N VAL A 625 14.00 -41.99 3.12
CA VAL A 625 14.41 -41.21 4.31
C VAL A 625 15.20 -42.08 5.28
N ALA A 626 14.73 -43.28 5.59
CA ALA A 626 15.40 -44.23 6.50
C ALA A 626 16.83 -44.57 6.04
N ASN A 627 17.06 -44.66 4.73
CA ASN A 627 18.35 -44.97 4.14
C ASN A 627 19.33 -43.79 4.16
N LYS A 628 18.84 -42.54 4.10
CA LYS A 628 19.71 -41.36 3.92
C LYS A 628 19.88 -40.48 5.15
N TYR A 629 18.90 -40.38 6.06
CA TYR A 629 18.89 -39.34 7.10
C TYR A 629 20.13 -39.33 8.02
N ARG A 630 20.73 -40.49 8.29
CA ARG A 630 21.96 -40.60 9.11
C ARG A 630 23.18 -39.95 8.45
N ARG A 631 23.13 -39.74 7.15
CA ARG A 631 24.17 -39.11 6.33
C ARG A 631 23.81 -37.70 5.89
N TYR A 632 22.66 -37.16 6.33
CA TYR A 632 22.28 -35.78 6.01
C TYR A 632 23.34 -34.79 6.52
N ILE A 633 23.79 -33.95 5.60
CA ILE A 633 24.70 -32.81 5.78
C ILE A 633 24.33 -31.75 4.77
N SER A 634 24.49 -30.47 5.14
CA SER A 634 24.30 -29.33 4.25
C SER A 634 25.03 -28.11 4.78
N THR A 635 25.42 -27.23 3.88
CA THR A 635 25.97 -25.90 4.17
C THR A 635 25.17 -24.78 3.50
N ASP A 636 24.06 -25.13 2.86
CA ASP A 636 23.18 -24.19 2.19
C ASP A 636 22.10 -23.70 3.15
N PRO A 637 21.99 -22.38 3.43
CA PRO A 637 20.99 -21.85 4.35
C PRO A 637 19.54 -22.24 4.01
N LEU A 638 19.21 -22.34 2.70
CA LEU A 638 17.87 -22.73 2.27
C LEU A 638 17.54 -24.16 2.66
N ASP A 639 18.41 -25.10 2.28
CA ASP A 639 18.31 -26.52 2.61
C ASP A 639 18.31 -26.75 4.13
N LEU A 640 19.13 -26.01 4.89
CA LEU A 640 19.14 -26.08 6.35
C LEU A 640 17.82 -25.60 6.98
N GLY A 641 17.26 -24.50 6.49
CA GLY A 641 15.96 -23.98 6.94
C GLY A 641 14.79 -24.90 6.59
N GLU A 642 14.80 -25.44 5.38
CA GLU A 642 13.78 -26.39 4.92
C GLU A 642 13.81 -27.67 5.75
N ALA A 643 14.99 -28.19 6.08
CA ALA A 643 15.15 -29.31 7.00
C ALA A 643 14.59 -29.02 8.41
N LEU A 644 14.81 -27.82 8.95
CA LEU A 644 14.24 -27.41 10.23
C LEU A 644 12.70 -27.31 10.19
N TRP A 645 12.14 -26.78 9.09
CA TRP A 645 10.70 -26.71 8.88
C TRP A 645 10.07 -28.10 8.78
N LEU A 646 10.67 -29.00 8.00
CA LEU A 646 10.24 -30.40 7.86
C LEU A 646 10.32 -31.16 9.19
N ALA A 647 11.42 -31.02 9.92
CA ALA A 647 11.58 -31.63 11.24
C ALA A 647 10.55 -31.10 12.25
N HIS A 648 10.11 -29.85 12.13
CA HIS A 648 9.06 -29.30 12.99
C HIS A 648 7.70 -30.00 12.76
N TRP A 649 7.40 -30.43 11.53
CA TRP A 649 6.18 -31.16 11.19
C TRP A 649 6.23 -32.63 11.64
N ALA A 650 7.42 -33.23 11.62
CA ALA A 650 7.62 -34.60 12.07
C ALA A 650 7.97 -34.63 13.57
N LEU A 651 6.99 -34.94 14.43
CA LEU A 651 7.22 -35.00 15.88
C LEU A 651 8.40 -35.94 16.23
N PRO A 652 9.38 -35.51 17.05
CA PRO A 652 10.58 -36.30 17.37
C PRO A 652 10.28 -37.69 17.96
N GLU A 653 9.18 -37.80 18.72
CA GLU A 653 8.72 -39.05 19.33
C GLU A 653 8.23 -40.06 18.29
N GLN A 654 7.81 -39.58 17.11
CA GLN A 654 7.31 -40.40 16.02
C GLN A 654 8.40 -40.70 14.99
N PHE A 655 9.38 -39.80 14.81
CA PHE A 655 10.40 -39.89 13.76
C PHE A 655 11.80 -39.56 14.26
N ALA A 656 12.62 -40.59 14.46
CA ALA A 656 14.02 -40.43 14.85
C ALA A 656 14.83 -39.58 13.85
N TRP A 657 14.45 -39.55 12.58
CA TRP A 657 15.12 -38.74 11.58
C TRP A 657 14.94 -37.23 11.83
N ALA A 658 13.75 -36.80 12.30
CA ALA A 658 13.43 -35.40 12.49
C ALA A 658 14.32 -34.77 13.56
N LEU A 659 14.53 -35.50 14.67
CA LEU A 659 15.44 -35.08 15.74
C LEU A 659 16.89 -34.96 15.25
N LEU A 660 17.40 -35.97 14.54
CA LEU A 660 18.79 -35.98 14.09
C LEU A 660 19.05 -34.90 13.04
N VAL A 661 18.18 -34.81 12.03
CA VAL A 661 18.29 -33.84 10.94
C VAL A 661 18.12 -32.43 11.49
N GLY A 662 17.11 -32.18 12.33
CA GLY A 662 16.91 -30.87 12.97
C GLY A 662 18.12 -30.41 13.77
N LYS A 663 18.69 -31.27 14.62
CA LYS A 663 19.90 -30.95 15.40
C LYS A 663 21.12 -30.67 14.51
N ARG A 664 21.32 -31.44 13.45
CA ARG A 664 22.42 -31.20 12.49
C ARG A 664 22.24 -29.90 11.74
N SER A 665 21.01 -29.59 11.32
CA SER A 665 20.72 -28.36 10.61
C SER A 665 20.95 -27.13 11.48
N LEU A 666 20.53 -27.18 12.75
CA LEU A 666 20.80 -26.11 13.72
C LEU A 666 22.30 -25.95 13.97
N ALA A 667 23.04 -27.05 14.18
CA ALA A 667 24.48 -27.00 14.37
C ALA A 667 25.23 -26.45 13.13
N ALA A 668 24.78 -26.77 11.92
CA ALA A 668 25.35 -26.23 10.69
C ALA A 668 25.06 -24.73 10.53
N LEU A 669 23.87 -24.25 10.90
CA LEU A 669 23.56 -22.82 10.92
C LEU A 669 24.41 -22.06 11.95
N GLU A 670 24.64 -22.65 13.13
CA GLU A 670 25.58 -22.10 14.13
C GLU A 670 27.01 -22.01 13.57
N ALA A 671 27.47 -23.05 12.86
CA ALA A 671 28.79 -23.05 12.22
C ALA A 671 28.89 -21.94 11.15
N LEU A 672 27.90 -21.81 10.26
CA LEU A 672 27.86 -20.74 9.26
C LEU A 672 27.88 -19.35 9.91
N TRP A 673 27.20 -19.18 11.04
CA TRP A 673 27.23 -17.94 11.81
C TRP A 673 28.61 -17.65 12.41
N ALA A 674 29.23 -18.64 13.05
CA ALA A 674 30.55 -18.52 13.65
C ALA A 674 31.62 -18.20 12.59
N GLU A 675 31.60 -18.90 11.46
CA GLU A 675 32.52 -18.75 10.33
C GLU A 675 32.31 -17.43 9.56
N GLY A 676 31.22 -16.70 9.85
CA GLY A 676 30.97 -15.38 9.30
C GLY A 676 30.32 -15.35 7.93
N TYR A 677 29.67 -16.44 7.49
CA TYR A 677 28.85 -16.47 6.27
C TYR A 677 27.88 -15.29 6.22
N PHE A 678 27.11 -15.08 7.30
CA PHE A 678 26.11 -14.00 7.40
C PHE A 678 26.71 -12.59 7.58
N ARG A 679 28.04 -12.49 7.73
CA ARG A 679 28.78 -11.21 7.73
C ARG A 679 29.37 -10.86 6.36
N GLN A 680 29.32 -11.79 5.40
CA GLN A 680 29.75 -11.51 4.03
C GLN A 680 28.86 -10.46 3.38
N ALA A 681 29.42 -9.75 2.40
CA ALA A 681 28.72 -8.70 1.69
C ALA A 681 27.52 -9.26 0.89
N PRO A 682 26.38 -8.53 0.81
CA PRO A 682 25.13 -9.02 0.22
C PRO A 682 25.26 -9.59 -1.20
N GLN A 683 26.19 -9.08 -2.03
CA GLN A 683 26.40 -9.58 -3.39
C GLN A 683 26.85 -11.05 -3.46
N HIS A 684 27.46 -11.57 -2.39
CA HIS A 684 27.92 -12.97 -2.31
C HIS A 684 26.89 -13.91 -1.67
N ARG A 685 25.73 -13.37 -1.29
CA ARG A 685 24.68 -14.08 -0.57
C ARG A 685 23.38 -14.01 -1.34
N LEU A 686 22.42 -14.88 -1.04
CA LEU A 686 21.11 -14.91 -1.67
C LEU A 686 20.04 -14.75 -0.59
N ALA A 687 19.35 -13.61 -0.59
CA ALA A 687 18.35 -13.25 0.41
C ALA A 687 17.28 -14.34 0.60
N PHE A 688 16.72 -14.85 -0.50
CA PHE A 688 15.70 -15.89 -0.45
C PHE A 688 16.19 -17.19 0.23
N ARG A 689 17.49 -17.52 0.14
CA ARG A 689 18.04 -18.70 0.82
C ARG A 689 18.06 -18.50 2.33
N GLU A 690 18.43 -17.31 2.77
CA GLU A 690 18.46 -16.95 4.20
C GLU A 690 17.06 -16.76 4.78
N PHE A 691 16.09 -16.34 3.95
CA PHE A 691 14.69 -16.35 4.34
C PHE A 691 14.13 -17.77 4.51
N GLY A 692 14.60 -18.73 3.74
CA GLY A 692 14.36 -20.16 3.99
C GLY A 692 14.91 -20.60 5.35
N ALA A 693 16.17 -20.25 5.65
CA ALA A 693 16.81 -20.53 6.95
C ALA A 693 16.01 -19.98 8.12
N THR A 694 15.69 -18.70 8.07
CA THR A 694 14.97 -17.98 9.14
C THR A 694 13.53 -18.45 9.30
N LEU A 695 12.84 -18.83 8.22
CA LEU A 695 11.52 -19.47 8.31
C LEU A 695 11.59 -20.78 9.13
N GLY A 696 12.55 -21.65 8.79
CA GLY A 696 12.78 -22.91 9.51
C GLY A 696 13.12 -22.71 10.98
N LEU A 697 14.01 -21.76 11.29
CA LEU A 697 14.39 -21.40 12.66
C LEU A 697 13.19 -20.92 13.49
N GLN A 698 12.29 -20.13 12.90
CA GLN A 698 11.17 -19.53 13.64
C GLN A 698 10.03 -20.52 13.94
N VAL A 699 9.83 -21.54 13.11
CA VAL A 699 8.82 -22.58 13.39
C VAL A 699 9.37 -23.71 14.27
N ASN A 700 10.69 -23.86 14.33
CA ASN A 700 11.33 -24.94 15.06
C ASN A 700 11.53 -24.57 16.53
N SER A 701 10.93 -25.34 17.43
CA SER A 701 10.96 -25.07 18.87
C SER A 701 12.34 -25.21 19.50
N GLU A 702 13.25 -26.01 18.94
CA GLU A 702 14.62 -26.14 19.46
C GLU A 702 15.50 -24.92 19.12
N ALA A 703 15.26 -24.30 17.96
CA ALA A 703 15.93 -23.04 17.60
C ALA A 703 15.38 -21.87 18.43
N GLY A 704 14.06 -21.78 18.54
CA GLY A 704 13.33 -20.95 19.51
C GLY A 704 13.82 -19.50 19.62
N ALA A 705 13.69 -18.93 20.83
CA ALA A 705 14.05 -17.54 21.14
C ALA A 705 15.56 -17.25 21.01
N ALA A 706 16.42 -18.28 21.04
CA ALA A 706 17.87 -18.11 20.99
C ALA A 706 18.35 -17.53 19.65
N TRP A 707 17.68 -17.91 18.57
CA TRP A 707 17.98 -17.39 17.22
C TRP A 707 17.24 -16.09 16.89
N GLN A 708 16.26 -15.66 17.70
CA GLN A 708 15.42 -14.51 17.38
C GLN A 708 16.23 -13.23 17.09
N PRO A 709 17.23 -12.83 17.90
CA PRO A 709 18.01 -11.62 17.61
C PRO A 709 18.81 -11.70 16.29
N ARG A 710 19.21 -12.92 15.88
CA ARG A 710 19.94 -13.16 14.64
C ARG A 710 19.00 -13.16 13.44
N VAL A 711 17.80 -13.72 13.61
CA VAL A 711 16.71 -13.64 12.62
C VAL A 711 16.36 -12.18 12.37
N ASP A 712 16.14 -11.40 13.43
CA ASP A 712 15.85 -9.96 13.35
C ASP A 712 16.98 -9.22 12.60
N GLN A 713 18.24 -9.52 12.92
CA GLN A 713 19.39 -8.93 12.22
C GLN A 713 19.41 -9.25 10.72
N LEU A 714 19.07 -10.48 10.32
CA LEU A 714 19.01 -10.87 8.91
C LEU A 714 17.82 -10.22 8.20
N HIS A 715 16.67 -10.12 8.85
CA HIS A 715 15.50 -9.41 8.34
C HIS A 715 15.80 -7.93 8.13
N ASP A 716 16.42 -7.25 9.10
CA ASP A 716 16.78 -5.83 9.01
C ASP A 716 17.76 -5.53 7.88
N LEU A 717 18.75 -6.42 7.69
CA LEU A 717 19.72 -6.31 6.59
C LEU A 717 19.03 -6.40 5.23
N TRP A 718 18.23 -7.45 5.03
CA TRP A 718 17.63 -7.72 3.72
C TRP A 718 16.41 -6.85 3.43
N ALA A 719 15.71 -6.32 4.45
CA ALA A 719 14.63 -5.37 4.29
C ALA A 719 15.05 -4.16 3.44
N GLN A 720 16.32 -3.75 3.54
CA GLN A 720 16.91 -2.64 2.78
C GLN A 720 17.18 -2.96 1.30
N GLN A 721 17.10 -4.23 0.92
CA GLN A 721 17.54 -4.74 -0.39
C GLN A 721 16.53 -5.70 -1.04
N LEU A 722 15.28 -5.74 -0.57
CA LEU A 722 14.29 -6.74 -1.00
C LEU A 722 14.05 -6.77 -2.52
N PHE A 723 14.25 -5.65 -3.20
CA PHE A 723 13.95 -5.49 -4.63
C PHE A 723 15.19 -5.30 -5.50
N THR A 724 16.40 -5.43 -4.94
CA THR A 724 17.64 -5.17 -5.69
C THR A 724 18.05 -6.35 -6.55
N ARG A 725 17.78 -7.58 -6.10
CA ARG A 725 18.00 -8.83 -6.84
C ARG A 725 16.90 -9.83 -6.54
N ASP A 726 16.52 -10.62 -7.54
CA ASP A 726 15.50 -11.67 -7.39
C ASP A 726 14.17 -11.08 -6.89
N ALA A 727 13.76 -9.94 -7.48
CA ALA A 727 12.78 -9.00 -6.94
C ALA A 727 11.35 -9.56 -6.82
N ASP A 728 11.06 -10.72 -7.43
CA ASP A 728 9.78 -11.42 -7.27
C ASP A 728 9.83 -12.42 -6.10
N ILE A 729 10.89 -13.23 -5.95
CA ILE A 729 10.98 -14.29 -4.93
C ILE A 729 11.42 -13.76 -3.55
N THR A 730 12.38 -12.84 -3.52
CA THR A 730 12.96 -12.31 -2.28
C THR A 730 11.90 -11.69 -1.37
N PRO A 731 11.01 -10.79 -1.86
CA PRO A 731 9.93 -10.23 -1.06
C PRO A 731 8.95 -11.28 -0.52
N VAL A 732 8.62 -12.29 -1.34
CA VAL A 732 7.64 -13.31 -0.96
C VAL A 732 8.17 -14.21 0.15
N MET A 733 9.44 -14.62 0.05
CA MET A 733 10.09 -15.39 1.09
C MET A 733 10.34 -14.55 2.35
N PHE A 734 10.60 -13.24 2.21
CA PHE A 734 10.67 -12.32 3.34
C PHE A 734 9.36 -12.32 4.13
N CYS A 735 8.20 -12.16 3.47
CA CYS A 735 6.89 -12.20 4.14
C CYS A 735 6.65 -13.53 4.88
N ALA A 736 6.99 -14.65 4.23
CA ALA A 736 6.81 -15.97 4.83
C ALA A 736 7.72 -16.16 6.05
N SER A 737 8.97 -15.71 5.96
CA SER A 737 9.89 -15.75 7.09
C SER A 737 9.41 -14.83 8.20
N LEU A 738 8.98 -13.62 7.88
CA LEU A 738 8.51 -12.65 8.85
C LEU A 738 7.30 -13.14 9.67
N VAL A 739 6.22 -13.56 9.01
CA VAL A 739 5.10 -14.22 9.69
C VAL A 739 5.02 -15.65 9.15
N PRO A 740 5.66 -16.63 9.83
CA PRO A 740 5.56 -18.02 9.42
C PRO A 740 4.12 -18.50 9.27
N GLY A 741 3.22 -18.05 10.15
CA GLY A 741 1.78 -18.19 9.96
C GLY A 741 1.37 -19.62 9.58
N ALA A 742 0.75 -19.77 8.41
CA ALA A 742 0.28 -21.05 7.88
C ALA A 742 1.38 -22.08 7.57
N TRP A 743 2.66 -21.71 7.61
CA TRP A 743 3.80 -22.65 7.57
C TRP A 743 3.99 -23.43 8.88
N SER A 744 3.49 -22.89 10.00
CA SER A 744 3.57 -23.54 11.31
C SER A 744 2.51 -24.64 11.46
N ARG A 745 2.86 -25.73 12.16
CA ARG A 745 1.95 -26.85 12.46
C ARG A 745 0.84 -26.44 13.41
N THR A 746 1.15 -25.52 14.34
CA THR A 746 0.20 -25.00 15.33
C THR A 746 -0.77 -23.97 14.74
N TYR A 747 -0.64 -23.68 13.44
CA TYR A 747 -1.51 -22.73 12.79
C TYR A 747 -2.97 -23.20 12.75
N GLY A 748 -3.22 -24.51 12.69
CA GLY A 748 -4.58 -25.07 12.77
C GLY A 748 -5.31 -24.64 14.05
N ASP A 749 -4.61 -24.61 15.19
CA ASP A 749 -5.15 -24.15 16.48
C ASP A 749 -5.51 -22.66 16.45
N LYS A 750 -4.65 -21.84 15.84
CA LYS A 750 -4.91 -20.40 15.66
C LYS A 750 -6.07 -20.15 14.70
N LEU A 751 -6.21 -20.96 13.66
CA LEU A 751 -7.29 -20.82 12.68
C LEU A 751 -8.65 -21.14 13.31
N ARG A 752 -8.73 -22.17 14.17
CA ARG A 752 -9.96 -22.55 14.90
C ARG A 752 -10.57 -21.40 15.69
N SER A 753 -9.73 -20.54 16.26
CA SER A 753 -10.15 -19.35 17.03
C SER A 753 -10.28 -18.06 16.19
N SER A 754 -10.07 -18.12 14.88
CA SER A 754 -10.00 -16.92 14.02
C SER A 754 -11.38 -16.30 13.74
N LYS A 755 -11.41 -14.96 13.60
CA LYS A 755 -12.61 -14.21 13.17
C LYS A 755 -13.06 -14.63 11.77
N LEU A 756 -12.10 -15.00 10.91
CA LEU A 756 -12.35 -15.47 9.55
C LEU A 756 -13.23 -16.73 9.50
N ARG A 757 -12.94 -17.74 10.33
CA ARG A 757 -13.74 -18.98 10.35
C ARG A 757 -15.21 -18.73 10.72
N ARG A 758 -15.45 -17.83 11.68
CA ARG A 758 -16.80 -17.39 12.05
C ARG A 758 -17.51 -16.68 10.90
N GLN A 759 -16.81 -15.82 10.16
CA GLN A 759 -17.37 -15.15 8.99
C GLN A 759 -17.70 -16.12 7.85
N LEU A 760 -16.93 -17.20 7.70
CA LEU A 760 -17.18 -18.23 6.70
C LEU A 760 -18.26 -19.25 7.11
N GLY A 761 -18.83 -19.14 8.32
CA GLY A 761 -19.85 -20.07 8.81
C GLY A 761 -19.35 -21.51 8.99
N ILE A 762 -18.05 -21.70 9.22
CA ILE A 762 -17.44 -23.02 9.42
C ILE A 762 -17.58 -23.38 10.91
N GLU A 763 -18.58 -24.20 11.25
CA GLU A 763 -18.79 -24.72 12.62
C GLU A 763 -17.68 -25.68 13.05
N GLU A 764 -17.45 -25.81 14.37
CA GLU A 764 -16.51 -26.77 14.95
C GLU A 764 -16.99 -28.20 14.71
N GLN A 765 -16.35 -28.91 13.78
CA GLN A 765 -16.33 -30.37 13.72
C GLN A 765 -15.00 -30.91 14.20
#